data_AF-A0A1G4BN83-F1
#
_entry.id   AF-A0A1G4BN83-F1
#
_cell.length_a   1.000
_cell.length_b   1.000
_cell.length_c   1.000
_cell.angle_alpha   90.00
_cell.angle_beta   90.00
_cell.angle_gamma   90.00
#
_symmetry.space_group_name_H-M   'P 1'
#
loop_
_entity.id
_entity.type
_entity.pdbx_description
1 polymer ?
#
loop_
_entity_poly.entity_id
_entity_poly.type
_entity_poly.pdbx_seq_one_letter_code
_entity_poly.pdbx_strand_id
1 'polypeptide(L)'
;MASPTNETSLEINVDLDVGLLIGDVVEASRIPAKRRAINIKPTVEKVASHAFENGLLPEPLSELIDLLTRPSLLDQASLNALLKNLYPATRLSSDIVLRVVGCLGHGELKPSLVLQSNVLKWLIMAYHIIEKPAILSQAYAVLFNLLDTAAIRPQLCHLLALITRRKHVRPFRIQAVLNLSRQTGNDPALTGLLRVFKDYYPEIIVSDALRGRASAFKHPDVEWRQRLSQIQRDHSQRTAEAAGQPQNGFSVNHQALRARGNKSSNLPPVYTSEATETSVTLEEIDSADRLAQTVEKIELPNQLAAVLADPLLQKFVSLKKDDAASKRVVHWIDAVLEDVLNGNADYKSFMETMEMLEEYVARVKETPPAVLQFLTKLFTTWNGIDARDSILGILQYAPLVAFDGKRSILELYKVILKPLEKCLPPTAESQLALLKLYQNLLRRWTFVLVSLNEIPKDAPVSVFHEVMEHAGIVALSLVQASSSAAVHGGVLDLYEQAAASISDPTLQPLLRIANPPAQLIYLLFFSHSLANVSRLCTVLAIYKKGFEMAMSRRQPTTYAPSYVNHFNGFLMDICNCLWRGKAFNDGDKNALGCLSARPVTLRLRRYVEDLGMDLALPTLFGFSYSPLLSLQALECVRELEDRELAANEDAISTRHAGPVTSNSLARLADARGLRITWSEYRIIVLRALEGKGLGGIPSLMKNTMKVLMSSKNAI
;
A
#
# COMPACT_ATOMS: atom_id res chain seq x y z
N MET A 1 1.35 16.23 34.11
CA MET A 1 0.36 15.44 34.87
C MET A 1 -0.87 16.32 35.06
N ALA A 2 -1.82 16.25 34.13
CA ALA A 2 -3.14 16.85 34.26
C ALA A 2 -4.12 15.69 34.45
N SER A 3 -4.88 15.71 35.54
CA SER A 3 -5.82 14.65 35.92
C SER A 3 -6.99 14.55 34.92
N PRO A 4 -7.37 13.34 34.46
CA PRO A 4 -8.58 13.13 33.69
C PRO A 4 -9.71 12.74 34.67
N THR A 5 -10.44 13.71 35.22
CA THR A 5 -11.51 13.41 36.21
C THR A 5 -12.82 14.18 36.03
N ASN A 6 -13.05 14.88 34.91
CA ASN A 6 -14.29 15.67 34.75
C ASN A 6 -15.29 15.18 33.69
N GLU A 7 -14.89 14.38 32.69
CA GLU A 7 -15.82 13.97 31.62
C GLU A 7 -16.71 12.79 32.00
N THR A 8 -16.17 11.78 32.69
CA THR A 8 -16.90 10.57 33.13
C THR A 8 -18.03 10.88 34.12
N SER A 9 -17.89 11.92 34.94
CA SER A 9 -18.91 12.37 35.90
C SER A 9 -20.06 13.16 35.26
N LEU A 10 -19.85 13.75 34.07
CA LEU A 10 -20.88 14.46 33.32
C LEU A 10 -21.75 13.48 32.53
N GLU A 11 -21.17 12.44 31.95
CA GLU A 11 -21.91 11.43 31.15
C GLU A 11 -22.86 10.57 31.99
N ILE A 12 -22.43 10.12 33.18
CA ILE A 12 -23.30 9.40 34.12
C ILE A 12 -24.53 10.25 34.50
N ASN A 13 -24.37 11.56 34.63
CA ASN A 13 -25.47 12.47 34.94
C ASN A 13 -26.46 12.64 33.76
N VAL A 14 -25.99 12.61 32.51
CA VAL A 14 -26.84 12.75 31.32
C VAL A 14 -27.64 11.47 31.05
N ASP A 15 -27.03 10.28 31.22
CA ASP A 15 -27.73 9.00 31.06
C ASP A 15 -28.78 8.77 32.17
N LEU A 16 -28.49 9.22 33.40
CA LEU A 16 -29.46 9.24 34.50
C LEU A 16 -30.64 10.17 34.19
N ASP A 17 -30.40 11.33 33.59
CA ASP A 17 -31.43 12.30 33.21
C ASP A 17 -32.36 11.73 32.11
N VAL A 18 -31.81 11.01 31.13
CA VAL A 18 -32.61 10.35 30.08
C VAL A 18 -33.45 9.20 30.63
N GLY A 19 -32.91 8.42 31.57
CA GLY A 19 -33.66 7.38 32.28
C GLY A 19 -34.88 7.94 33.02
N LEU A 20 -34.72 9.09 33.69
CA LEU A 20 -35.83 9.79 34.34
C LEU A 20 -36.88 10.29 33.34
N LEU A 21 -36.46 10.88 32.23
CA LEU A 21 -37.36 11.34 31.16
C LEU A 21 -38.14 10.16 30.52
N ILE A 22 -37.52 9.00 30.36
CA ILE A 22 -38.20 7.78 29.88
C ILE A 22 -39.18 7.26 30.94
N GLY A 23 -38.80 7.28 32.22
CA GLY A 23 -39.68 6.95 33.33
C GLY A 23 -40.97 7.80 33.34
N ASP A 24 -40.84 9.11 33.15
CA ASP A 24 -41.97 10.04 33.05
C ASP A 24 -42.90 9.70 31.86
N VAL A 25 -42.32 9.33 30.72
CA VAL A 25 -43.08 8.91 29.53
C VAL A 25 -43.80 7.57 29.79
N VAL A 26 -43.16 6.64 30.48
CA VAL A 26 -43.74 5.34 30.87
C VAL A 26 -44.90 5.54 31.84
N GLU A 27 -44.78 6.41 32.84
CA GLU A 27 -45.87 6.70 33.78
C GLU A 27 -47.04 7.39 33.07
N ALA A 28 -46.75 8.38 32.22
CA ALA A 28 -47.77 9.09 31.44
C ALA A 28 -48.54 8.17 30.47
N SER A 29 -47.91 7.08 30.00
CA SER A 29 -48.53 6.10 29.11
C SER A 29 -49.69 5.32 29.76
N ARG A 30 -49.72 5.26 31.09
CA ARG A 30 -50.76 4.57 31.88
C ARG A 30 -51.96 5.46 32.20
N ILE A 31 -51.83 6.77 32.01
CA ILE A 31 -52.84 7.77 32.38
C ILE A 31 -53.47 8.38 31.12
N PRO A 32 -54.81 8.50 31.04
CA PRO A 32 -55.48 9.18 29.92
C PRO A 32 -55.07 10.65 29.79
N ALA A 33 -54.95 11.16 28.56
CA ALA A 33 -54.46 12.51 28.26
C ALA A 33 -55.18 13.63 29.05
N LYS A 34 -56.48 13.49 29.33
CA LYS A 34 -57.28 14.48 30.08
C LYS A 34 -56.97 14.53 31.58
N ARG A 35 -56.33 13.50 32.14
CA ARG A 35 -55.99 13.38 33.58
C ARG A 35 -54.51 13.65 33.86
N ARG A 36 -53.72 13.99 32.84
CA ARG A 36 -52.29 14.29 32.99
C ARG A 36 -52.15 15.72 33.52
N ALA A 37 -51.33 15.90 34.56
CA ALA A 37 -51.05 17.23 35.12
C ALA A 37 -50.22 18.11 34.16
N ILE A 38 -49.42 17.48 33.27
CA ILE A 38 -48.49 18.14 32.38
C ILE A 38 -48.65 17.55 30.96
N ASN A 39 -48.45 18.39 29.94
CA ASN A 39 -48.38 17.93 28.55
C ASN A 39 -47.06 17.17 28.33
N ILE A 40 -47.16 15.87 27.99
CA ILE A 40 -46.00 14.98 27.84
C ILE A 40 -45.29 15.12 26.48
N LYS A 41 -45.89 15.79 25.49
CA LYS A 41 -45.30 16.00 24.16
C LYS A 41 -43.87 16.57 24.19
N PRO A 42 -43.55 17.65 24.94
CA PRO A 42 -42.19 18.16 25.03
C PRO A 42 -41.20 17.15 25.63
N THR A 43 -41.63 16.31 26.58
CA THR A 43 -40.79 15.25 27.15
C THR A 43 -40.48 14.17 26.10
N VAL A 44 -41.49 13.78 25.30
CA VAL A 44 -41.31 12.85 24.18
C VAL A 44 -40.37 13.41 23.12
N GLU A 45 -40.47 14.70 22.80
CA GLU A 45 -39.56 15.37 21.87
C GLU A 45 -38.12 15.39 22.38
N LYS A 46 -37.91 15.68 23.67
CA LYS A 46 -36.57 15.61 24.29
C LYS A 46 -35.95 14.22 24.23
N VAL A 47 -36.73 13.18 24.56
CA VAL A 47 -36.28 11.78 24.46
C VAL A 47 -35.94 11.42 23.01
N ALA A 48 -36.77 11.84 22.06
CA ALA A 48 -36.54 11.60 20.63
C ALA A 48 -35.29 12.33 20.11
N SER A 49 -35.05 13.58 20.52
CA SER A 49 -33.84 14.34 20.18
C SER A 49 -32.58 13.69 20.75
N HIS A 50 -32.62 13.27 22.03
CA HIS A 50 -31.48 12.58 22.64
C HIS A 50 -31.17 11.26 21.92
N ALA A 51 -32.20 10.44 21.65
CA ALA A 51 -32.02 9.19 20.93
C ALA A 51 -31.49 9.39 19.50
N PHE A 52 -31.83 10.51 18.85
CA PHE A 52 -31.29 10.87 17.54
C PHE A 52 -29.81 11.30 17.60
N GLU A 53 -29.40 12.00 18.66
CA GLU A 53 -28.03 12.53 18.82
C GLU A 53 -27.03 11.46 19.29
N ASN A 54 -27.35 10.75 20.37
CA ASN A 54 -26.41 9.85 21.06
C ASN A 54 -26.79 8.36 20.94
N GLY A 55 -28.01 8.05 20.50
CA GLY A 55 -28.57 6.71 20.60
C GLY A 55 -29.00 6.35 22.03
N LEU A 56 -29.51 5.14 22.19
CA LEU A 56 -30.00 4.62 23.47
C LEU A 56 -29.19 3.40 23.90
N LEU A 57 -28.80 3.39 25.18
CA LEU A 57 -28.17 2.27 25.85
C LEU A 57 -29.16 1.10 26.09
N PRO A 58 -28.67 -0.12 26.36
CA PRO A 58 -29.52 -1.32 26.47
C PRO A 58 -30.69 -1.21 27.45
N GLU A 59 -30.49 -0.58 28.62
CA GLU A 59 -31.52 -0.43 29.65
C GLU A 59 -32.63 0.57 29.22
N PRO A 60 -32.32 1.85 28.91
CA PRO A 60 -33.30 2.80 28.36
C PRO A 60 -34.04 2.29 27.12
N LEU A 61 -33.31 1.61 26.22
CA LEU A 61 -33.89 1.02 25.02
C LEU A 61 -34.90 -0.09 25.36
N SER A 62 -34.57 -0.93 26.33
CA SER A 62 -35.45 -2.01 26.77
C SER A 62 -36.75 -1.48 27.38
N GLU A 63 -36.71 -0.37 28.12
CA GLU A 63 -37.91 0.25 28.70
C GLU A 63 -38.81 0.86 27.63
N LEU A 64 -38.24 1.59 26.67
CA LEU A 64 -39.00 2.14 25.55
C LEU A 64 -39.61 1.05 24.66
N ILE A 65 -38.88 -0.05 24.41
CA ILE A 65 -39.44 -1.20 23.69
C ILE A 65 -40.57 -1.84 24.49
N ASP A 66 -40.47 -1.96 25.82
CA ASP A 66 -41.56 -2.50 26.64
C ASP A 66 -42.81 -1.62 26.56
N LEU A 67 -42.65 -0.30 26.51
CA LEU A 67 -43.74 0.65 26.28
C LEU A 67 -44.35 0.51 24.87
N LEU A 68 -43.54 0.33 23.83
CA LEU A 68 -43.99 0.21 22.44
C LEU A 68 -44.65 -1.16 22.13
N THR A 69 -44.31 -2.20 22.90
CA THR A 69 -44.81 -3.57 22.73
C THR A 69 -46.07 -3.86 23.55
N ARG A 70 -46.55 -2.91 24.36
CA ARG A 70 -47.76 -3.01 25.18
C ARG A 70 -48.84 -1.99 24.75
N PRO A 71 -50.11 -2.18 25.13
CA PRO A 71 -51.15 -1.17 24.90
C PRO A 71 -50.80 0.12 25.66
N SER A 72 -50.80 1.23 24.95
CA SER A 72 -50.42 2.54 25.48
C SER A 72 -51.54 3.57 25.27
N LEU A 73 -51.74 4.46 26.24
CA LEU A 73 -52.67 5.59 26.14
C LEU A 73 -52.00 6.85 25.57
N LEU A 74 -50.77 6.74 25.07
CA LEU A 74 -50.12 7.80 24.32
C LEU A 74 -50.77 7.98 22.94
N ASP A 75 -50.71 9.19 22.41
CA ASP A 75 -51.20 9.48 21.07
C ASP A 75 -50.29 8.85 20.01
N GLN A 76 -50.85 8.54 18.84
CA GLN A 76 -50.12 7.88 17.76
C GLN A 76 -48.91 8.68 17.26
N ALA A 77 -48.97 10.02 17.32
CA ALA A 77 -47.85 10.87 16.89
C ALA A 77 -46.64 10.70 17.82
N SER A 78 -46.86 10.72 19.14
CA SER A 78 -45.81 10.47 20.13
C SER A 78 -45.16 9.08 19.98
N LEU A 79 -45.96 8.03 19.79
CA LEU A 79 -45.45 6.66 19.61
C LEU A 79 -44.62 6.52 18.32
N ASN A 80 -45.06 7.15 17.22
CA ASN A 80 -44.30 7.14 15.97
C ASN A 80 -43.03 7.99 16.05
N ALA A 81 -43.04 9.11 16.80
CA ALA A 81 -41.86 9.95 17.01
C ALA A 81 -40.76 9.22 17.79
N LEU A 82 -41.14 8.49 18.84
CA LEU A 82 -40.21 7.63 19.60
C LEU A 82 -39.63 6.54 18.72
N LEU A 83 -40.47 5.82 17.97
CA LEU A 83 -40.02 4.72 17.13
C LEU A 83 -39.10 5.17 15.98
N LYS A 84 -39.40 6.31 15.34
CA LYS A 84 -38.59 6.82 14.23
C LYS A 84 -37.16 7.16 14.68
N ASN A 85 -37.02 7.67 15.91
CA ASN A 85 -35.74 8.06 16.49
C ASN A 85 -35.14 6.99 17.40
N LEU A 86 -35.65 5.76 17.35
CA LEU A 86 -35.18 4.67 18.19
C LEU A 86 -33.84 4.10 17.68
N TYR A 87 -32.72 4.74 18.01
CA TYR A 87 -31.38 4.31 17.60
C TYR A 87 -30.67 3.55 18.73
N PRO A 88 -30.41 2.24 18.60
CA PRO A 88 -29.61 1.50 19.57
C PRO A 88 -28.12 1.88 19.48
N ALA A 89 -27.54 2.34 20.58
CA ALA A 89 -26.12 2.69 20.67
C ALA A 89 -25.20 1.46 20.64
N THR A 90 -25.69 0.32 21.11
CA THR A 90 -24.99 -0.98 21.13
C THR A 90 -25.71 -2.02 20.29
N ARG A 91 -25.19 -3.25 20.25
CA ARG A 91 -25.90 -4.39 19.62
C ARG A 91 -27.21 -4.69 20.34
N LEU A 92 -28.19 -5.19 19.57
CA LEU A 92 -29.50 -5.56 20.09
C LEU A 92 -29.45 -6.92 20.79
N SER A 93 -29.91 -6.93 22.03
CA SER A 93 -30.01 -8.14 22.84
C SER A 93 -31.12 -9.06 22.32
N SER A 94 -30.94 -10.33 22.64
CA SER A 94 -31.86 -11.42 22.33
C SER A 94 -33.28 -11.20 22.89
N ASP A 95 -33.36 -10.62 24.09
CA ASP A 95 -34.60 -10.38 24.82
C ASP A 95 -35.47 -9.31 24.16
N ILE A 96 -34.87 -8.20 23.71
CA ILE A 96 -35.57 -7.12 23.00
C ILE A 96 -36.23 -7.66 21.72
N VAL A 97 -35.51 -8.50 20.97
CA VAL A 97 -36.04 -9.12 19.75
C VAL A 97 -37.24 -10.02 20.07
N LEU A 98 -37.17 -10.82 21.13
CA LEU A 98 -38.27 -11.70 21.55
C LEU A 98 -39.50 -10.91 22.01
N ARG A 99 -39.33 -9.79 22.74
CA ARG A 99 -40.44 -8.91 23.12
C ARG A 99 -41.15 -8.33 21.90
N VAL A 100 -40.38 -7.88 20.90
CA VAL A 100 -40.93 -7.39 19.63
C VAL A 100 -41.70 -8.49 18.89
N VAL A 101 -41.15 -9.71 18.81
CA VAL A 101 -41.86 -10.83 18.17
C VAL A 101 -43.12 -11.20 18.96
N GLY A 102 -43.07 -11.14 20.29
CA GLY A 102 -44.19 -11.47 21.18
C GLY A 102 -45.37 -10.51 21.09
N CYS A 103 -45.15 -9.24 20.70
CA CYS A 103 -46.21 -8.25 20.59
C CYS A 103 -47.04 -8.35 19.29
N LEU A 104 -46.70 -9.26 18.38
CA LEU A 104 -47.32 -9.36 17.06
C LEU A 104 -48.63 -10.15 17.06
N GLY A 105 -49.56 -9.75 16.20
CA GLY A 105 -50.84 -10.41 15.97
C GLY A 105 -52.00 -9.78 16.75
N HIS A 106 -53.10 -10.53 16.86
CA HIS A 106 -54.33 -10.06 17.51
C HIS A 106 -54.31 -10.37 19.02
N GLY A 107 -54.89 -9.48 19.83
CA GLY A 107 -55.03 -9.63 21.28
C GLY A 107 -55.22 -8.31 22.01
N GLU A 108 -55.93 -8.31 23.13
CA GLU A 108 -56.17 -7.11 23.95
C GLU A 108 -54.90 -6.59 24.64
N LEU A 109 -53.94 -7.48 24.90
CA LEU A 109 -52.64 -7.16 25.49
C LEU A 109 -51.61 -6.69 24.44
N LYS A 110 -52.01 -6.50 23.18
CA LYS A 110 -51.11 -6.15 22.09
C LYS A 110 -51.34 -4.71 21.61
N PRO A 111 -50.30 -4.04 21.10
CA PRO A 111 -50.43 -2.70 20.55
C PRO A 111 -51.24 -2.72 19.25
N SER A 112 -51.65 -1.53 18.78
CA SER A 112 -52.39 -1.40 17.52
C SER A 112 -51.62 -2.02 16.34
N LEU A 113 -52.35 -2.56 15.36
CA LEU A 113 -51.74 -3.20 14.18
C LEU A 113 -50.82 -2.25 13.38
N VAL A 114 -51.13 -0.95 13.38
CA VAL A 114 -50.29 0.09 12.76
C VAL A 114 -48.95 0.21 13.50
N LEU A 115 -48.98 0.20 14.83
CA LEU A 115 -47.74 0.25 15.63
C LEU A 115 -46.93 -1.04 15.46
N GLN A 116 -47.57 -2.21 15.45
CA GLN A 116 -46.89 -3.49 15.18
C GLN A 116 -46.16 -3.48 13.83
N SER A 117 -46.81 -2.94 12.79
CA SER A 117 -46.22 -2.80 11.45
C SER A 117 -44.98 -1.90 11.47
N ASN A 118 -45.04 -0.78 12.20
CA ASN A 118 -43.91 0.13 12.33
C ASN A 118 -42.76 -0.49 13.15
N VAL A 119 -43.06 -1.19 14.26
CA VAL A 119 -42.05 -1.90 15.06
C VAL A 119 -41.35 -2.99 14.24
N LEU A 120 -42.10 -3.73 13.41
CA LEU A 120 -41.51 -4.68 12.46
C LEU A 120 -40.60 -3.99 11.45
N LYS A 121 -41.01 -2.83 10.91
CA LYS A 121 -40.17 -2.02 10.04
C LYS A 121 -38.86 -1.62 10.74
N TRP A 122 -38.93 -1.22 12.01
CA TRP A 122 -37.75 -0.93 12.82
C TRP A 122 -36.84 -2.15 13.00
N LEU A 123 -37.40 -3.31 13.34
CA LEU A 123 -36.64 -4.55 13.49
C LEU A 123 -35.91 -4.94 12.19
N ILE A 124 -36.55 -4.74 11.03
CA ILE A 124 -35.92 -4.96 9.71
C ILE A 124 -34.74 -4.00 9.51
N MET A 125 -34.89 -2.72 9.86
CA MET A 125 -33.80 -1.75 9.74
C MET A 125 -32.62 -2.11 10.67
N ALA A 126 -32.93 -2.60 11.87
CA ALA A 126 -31.98 -2.99 12.89
C ALA A 126 -31.48 -4.45 12.79
N TYR A 127 -31.83 -5.20 11.74
CA TYR A 127 -31.51 -6.63 11.64
C TYR A 127 -29.99 -6.93 11.74
N HIS A 128 -29.16 -6.10 11.12
CA HIS A 128 -27.71 -6.28 11.05
C HIS A 128 -26.97 -6.11 12.40
N ILE A 129 -27.61 -5.50 13.40
CA ILE A 129 -27.00 -5.25 14.72
C ILE A 129 -27.50 -6.20 15.80
N ILE A 130 -28.29 -7.22 15.44
CA ILE A 130 -28.76 -8.25 16.37
C ILE A 130 -27.57 -9.12 16.80
N GLU A 131 -27.38 -9.26 18.11
CA GLU A 131 -26.25 -10.02 18.67
C GLU A 131 -26.27 -11.50 18.25
N LYS A 132 -27.46 -12.13 18.31
CA LYS A 132 -27.69 -13.54 17.97
C LYS A 132 -28.84 -13.69 16.96
N PRO A 133 -28.58 -13.56 15.65
CA PRO A 133 -29.63 -13.62 14.62
C PRO A 133 -30.37 -14.97 14.57
N ALA A 134 -29.77 -16.03 15.14
CA ALA A 134 -30.38 -17.36 15.27
C ALA A 134 -31.75 -17.35 15.98
N ILE A 135 -32.02 -16.38 16.85
CA ILE A 135 -33.30 -16.28 17.57
C ILE A 135 -34.47 -16.04 16.63
N LEU A 136 -34.30 -15.21 15.60
CA LEU A 136 -35.34 -15.00 14.60
C LEU A 136 -35.57 -16.26 13.77
N SER A 137 -34.52 -17.05 13.53
CA SER A 137 -34.64 -18.37 12.88
C SER A 137 -35.42 -19.36 13.76
N GLN A 138 -35.27 -19.32 15.09
CA GLN A 138 -36.08 -20.13 16.02
C GLN A 138 -37.55 -19.68 16.03
N ALA A 139 -37.78 -18.37 15.97
CA ALA A 139 -39.12 -17.78 15.90
C ALA A 139 -39.79 -17.88 14.52
N TYR A 140 -39.12 -18.45 13.51
CA TYR A 140 -39.59 -18.48 12.12
C TYR A 140 -41.00 -19.06 12.00
N ALA A 141 -41.31 -20.14 12.70
CA ALA A 141 -42.64 -20.77 12.65
C ALA A 141 -43.74 -19.82 13.17
N VAL A 142 -43.46 -19.06 14.23
CA VAL A 142 -44.39 -18.08 14.81
C VAL A 142 -44.62 -16.93 13.84
N LEU A 143 -43.54 -16.36 13.29
CA LEU A 143 -43.62 -15.27 12.32
C LEU A 143 -44.35 -15.69 11.03
N PHE A 144 -44.14 -16.93 10.58
CA PHE A 144 -44.79 -17.49 9.40
C PHE A 144 -46.30 -17.64 9.59
N ASN A 145 -46.74 -18.10 10.77
CA ASN A 145 -48.17 -18.26 11.06
C ASN A 145 -48.92 -16.92 11.16
N LEU A 146 -48.23 -15.79 11.32
CA LEU A 146 -48.84 -14.46 11.38
C LEU A 146 -49.06 -13.82 10.00
N LEU A 147 -48.65 -14.49 8.91
CA LEU A 147 -48.80 -14.00 7.54
C LEU A 147 -50.26 -13.75 7.12
N ASP A 148 -51.22 -14.41 7.76
CA ASP A 148 -52.64 -14.19 7.52
C ASP A 148 -53.07 -12.74 7.84
N THR A 149 -52.36 -12.07 8.75
CA THR A 149 -52.70 -10.70 9.20
C THR A 149 -52.27 -9.65 8.18
N ALA A 150 -53.23 -9.13 7.41
CA ALA A 150 -52.97 -8.21 6.28
C ALA A 150 -52.19 -6.94 6.66
N ALA A 151 -52.43 -6.36 7.85
CA ALA A 151 -51.83 -5.09 8.26
C ALA A 151 -50.29 -5.14 8.48
N ILE A 152 -49.76 -6.30 8.87
CA ILE A 152 -48.34 -6.50 9.17
C ILE A 152 -47.63 -7.39 8.14
N ARG A 153 -48.40 -8.01 7.23
CA ARG A 153 -47.92 -8.95 6.22
C ARG A 153 -46.76 -8.41 5.37
N PRO A 154 -46.76 -7.16 4.86
CA PRO A 154 -45.66 -6.66 4.03
C PRO A 154 -44.31 -6.67 4.76
N GLN A 155 -44.29 -6.20 6.01
CA GLN A 155 -43.10 -6.17 6.85
C GLN A 155 -42.71 -7.58 7.30
N LEU A 156 -43.68 -8.44 7.66
CA LEU A 156 -43.40 -9.85 7.97
C LEU A 156 -42.75 -10.59 6.80
N CYS A 157 -43.25 -10.41 5.58
CA CYS A 157 -42.65 -11.02 4.38
C CYS A 157 -41.21 -10.55 4.17
N HIS A 158 -40.92 -9.27 4.42
CA HIS A 158 -39.56 -8.74 4.33
C HIS A 158 -38.64 -9.33 5.42
N LEU A 159 -39.10 -9.38 6.68
CA LEU A 159 -38.34 -10.01 7.76
C LEU A 159 -38.09 -11.49 7.48
N LEU A 160 -39.13 -12.23 7.04
CA LEU A 160 -39.02 -13.63 6.65
C LEU A 160 -38.04 -13.81 5.50
N ALA A 161 -38.03 -12.93 4.50
CA ALA A 161 -37.06 -12.96 3.41
C ALA A 161 -35.61 -12.84 3.92
N LEU A 162 -35.34 -11.98 4.91
CA LEU A 162 -34.01 -11.81 5.50
C LEU A 162 -33.53 -13.02 6.32
N ILE A 163 -34.45 -13.71 7.00
CA ILE A 163 -34.11 -14.84 7.89
C ILE A 163 -34.28 -16.21 7.22
N THR A 164 -34.85 -16.26 6.02
CA THR A 164 -35.08 -17.51 5.30
C THR A 164 -33.74 -18.15 4.95
N ARG A 165 -33.69 -19.46 5.17
CA ARG A 165 -32.56 -20.35 4.88
C ARG A 165 -33.15 -21.66 4.38
N ARG A 166 -32.34 -22.54 3.80
CA ARG A 166 -32.80 -23.81 3.22
C ARG A 166 -33.71 -24.64 4.14
N LYS A 167 -33.37 -24.74 5.44
CA LYS A 167 -34.17 -25.48 6.46
C LYS A 167 -35.60 -24.94 6.66
N HIS A 168 -35.81 -23.66 6.35
CA HIS A 168 -37.09 -22.98 6.53
C HIS A 168 -38.04 -23.23 5.36
N VAL A 169 -37.51 -23.53 4.17
CA VAL A 169 -38.28 -23.73 2.94
C VAL A 169 -38.72 -25.20 2.88
N ARG A 170 -39.92 -25.49 3.41
CA ARG A 170 -40.52 -26.82 3.41
C ARG A 170 -41.75 -26.86 2.50
N PRO A 171 -42.07 -28.00 1.86
CA PRO A 171 -43.18 -28.10 0.90
C PRO A 171 -44.52 -27.53 1.42
N PHE A 172 -44.88 -27.79 2.69
CA PHE A 172 -46.11 -27.27 3.28
C PHE A 172 -46.14 -25.73 3.40
N ARG A 173 -44.99 -25.09 3.64
CA ARG A 173 -44.88 -23.61 3.71
C ARG A 173 -44.98 -22.99 2.32
N ILE A 174 -44.38 -23.63 1.31
CA ILE A 174 -44.51 -23.19 -0.08
C ILE A 174 -45.99 -23.23 -0.49
N GLN A 175 -46.69 -24.33 -0.19
CA GLN A 175 -48.12 -24.45 -0.45
C GLN A 175 -48.96 -23.40 0.29
N ALA A 176 -48.66 -23.14 1.57
CA ALA A 176 -49.35 -22.12 2.36
C ALA A 176 -49.18 -20.70 1.76
N VAL A 177 -47.97 -20.30 1.38
CA VAL A 177 -47.72 -18.98 0.76
C VAL A 177 -48.37 -18.88 -0.62
N LEU A 178 -48.34 -19.95 -1.43
CA LEU A 178 -49.03 -19.99 -2.73
C LEU A 178 -50.54 -19.85 -2.59
N ASN A 179 -51.14 -20.55 -1.61
CA ASN A 179 -52.57 -20.45 -1.31
C ASN A 179 -52.94 -19.04 -0.85
N LEU A 180 -52.15 -18.46 0.06
CA LEU A 180 -52.35 -17.10 0.55
C LEU A 180 -52.22 -16.07 -0.58
N SER A 181 -51.21 -16.21 -1.46
CA SER A 181 -51.02 -15.34 -2.63
C SER A 181 -52.20 -15.39 -3.61
N ARG A 182 -52.78 -16.57 -3.83
CA ARG A 182 -53.98 -16.74 -4.68
C ARG A 182 -55.20 -16.08 -4.05
N GLN A 183 -55.38 -16.20 -2.74
CA GLN A 183 -56.50 -15.59 -2.01
C GLN A 183 -56.42 -14.06 -1.96
N THR A 184 -55.21 -13.50 -1.91
CA THR A 184 -55.00 -12.05 -1.76
C THR A 184 -54.69 -11.33 -3.08
N GLY A 185 -54.85 -11.98 -4.23
CA GLY A 185 -54.68 -11.37 -5.55
C GLY A 185 -53.22 -11.03 -5.92
N ASN A 186 -52.28 -11.94 -5.68
CA ASN A 186 -50.84 -11.79 -5.99
C ASN A 186 -50.21 -10.56 -5.30
N ASP A 187 -50.32 -10.52 -3.97
CA ASP A 187 -49.64 -9.53 -3.14
C ASP A 187 -48.14 -9.48 -3.48
N PRO A 188 -47.58 -8.29 -3.82
CA PRO A 188 -46.16 -8.13 -4.14
C PRO A 188 -45.22 -8.63 -3.04
N ALA A 189 -45.60 -8.52 -1.77
CA ALA A 189 -44.77 -8.97 -0.66
C ALA A 189 -44.70 -10.50 -0.56
N LEU A 190 -45.82 -11.20 -0.77
CA LEU A 190 -45.86 -12.67 -0.83
C LEU A 190 -45.15 -13.20 -2.07
N THR A 191 -45.32 -12.50 -3.21
CA THR A 191 -44.59 -12.80 -4.46
C THR A 191 -43.08 -12.65 -4.27
N GLY A 192 -42.65 -11.62 -3.54
CA GLY A 192 -41.26 -11.43 -3.15
C GLY A 192 -40.72 -12.59 -2.30
N LEU A 193 -41.48 -13.06 -1.31
CA LEU A 193 -41.10 -14.18 -0.47
C LEU A 193 -41.03 -15.50 -1.25
N LEU A 194 -41.96 -15.74 -2.19
CA LEU A 194 -41.93 -16.90 -3.08
C LEU A 194 -40.69 -16.93 -3.99
N ARG A 195 -40.16 -15.77 -4.39
CA ARG A 195 -38.88 -15.70 -5.13
C ARG A 195 -37.72 -16.15 -4.27
N VAL A 196 -37.65 -15.70 -3.02
CA VAL A 196 -36.63 -16.17 -2.07
C VAL A 196 -36.72 -17.68 -1.87
N PHE A 197 -37.93 -18.25 -1.82
CA PHE A 197 -38.10 -19.71 -1.74
C PHE A 197 -37.65 -20.43 -3.02
N LYS A 198 -37.85 -19.81 -4.19
CA LYS A 198 -37.42 -20.34 -5.50
C LYS A 198 -35.91 -20.46 -5.61
N ASP A 199 -35.15 -19.54 -5.02
CA ASP A 199 -33.69 -19.61 -5.02
C ASP A 199 -33.17 -20.88 -4.31
N TYR A 200 -33.92 -21.43 -3.35
CA TYR A 200 -33.57 -22.67 -2.66
C TYR A 200 -34.17 -23.94 -3.28
N TYR A 201 -35.33 -23.86 -3.92
CA TYR A 201 -36.03 -24.99 -4.55
C TYR A 201 -36.67 -24.59 -5.89
N PRO A 202 -35.87 -24.43 -6.97
CA PRO A 202 -36.35 -23.95 -8.26
C PRO A 202 -37.32 -24.90 -8.95
N GLU A 203 -37.25 -26.19 -8.65
CA GLU A 203 -38.07 -27.24 -9.30
C GLU A 203 -39.52 -27.30 -8.79
N ILE A 204 -39.78 -26.77 -7.61
CA ILE A 204 -41.10 -26.88 -6.94
C ILE A 204 -42.00 -25.69 -7.28
N ILE A 205 -41.43 -24.54 -7.65
CA ILE A 205 -42.16 -23.27 -7.79
C ILE A 205 -42.43 -22.97 -9.27
N VAL A 206 -43.68 -23.18 -9.67
CA VAL A 206 -44.16 -23.00 -11.05
C VAL A 206 -44.09 -21.52 -11.47
N SER A 207 -43.45 -21.26 -12.61
CA SER A 207 -43.09 -19.93 -13.15
C SER A 207 -44.27 -18.95 -13.34
N ASP A 208 -45.50 -19.44 -13.47
CA ASP A 208 -46.68 -18.58 -13.66
C ASP A 208 -47.07 -17.78 -12.40
N ALA A 209 -46.73 -18.26 -11.20
CA ALA A 209 -46.99 -17.55 -9.93
C ALA A 209 -46.06 -16.34 -9.69
N LEU A 210 -45.08 -16.12 -10.57
CA LEU A 210 -44.01 -15.12 -10.41
C LEU A 210 -44.03 -14.00 -11.46
N ARG A 211 -45.07 -13.91 -12.31
CA ARG A 211 -45.20 -12.86 -13.34
C ARG A 211 -45.42 -11.48 -12.70
N GLY A 212 -44.39 -10.64 -12.70
CA GLY A 212 -44.45 -9.25 -12.25
C GLY A 212 -43.06 -8.63 -12.01
N ARG A 213 -42.88 -7.31 -12.21
CA ARG A 213 -41.57 -6.62 -12.06
C ARG A 213 -41.17 -6.26 -10.61
N ALA A 214 -41.71 -6.93 -9.59
CA ALA A 214 -41.47 -6.54 -8.19
C ALA A 214 -40.34 -7.36 -7.53
N SER A 215 -39.09 -6.87 -7.60
CA SER A 215 -38.11 -7.19 -6.55
C SER A 215 -38.43 -6.24 -5.39
N ALA A 216 -39.12 -6.75 -4.36
CA ALA A 216 -39.91 -5.89 -3.46
C ALA A 216 -39.25 -5.57 -2.11
N PHE A 217 -38.11 -6.19 -1.77
CA PHE A 217 -37.48 -5.98 -0.46
C PHE A 217 -36.25 -5.10 -0.57
N LYS A 218 -36.48 -3.79 -0.66
CA LYS A 218 -35.42 -2.77 -0.52
C LYS A 218 -35.31 -2.36 0.95
N HIS A 219 -34.11 -1.93 1.36
CA HIS A 219 -33.93 -1.40 2.71
C HIS A 219 -34.92 -0.25 2.95
N PRO A 220 -35.71 -0.25 4.05
CA PRO A 220 -36.81 0.69 4.20
C PRO A 220 -36.38 2.16 4.31
N ASP A 221 -35.16 2.40 4.81
CA ASP A 221 -34.62 3.76 5.00
C ASP A 221 -33.07 3.73 5.05
N VAL A 222 -32.40 4.21 4.00
CA VAL A 222 -30.92 4.20 3.91
C VAL A 222 -30.29 5.29 4.78
N GLU A 223 -30.96 6.42 4.96
CA GLU A 223 -30.48 7.55 5.78
C GLU A 223 -30.47 7.15 7.25
N TRP A 224 -31.53 6.48 7.71
CA TRP A 224 -31.60 5.94 9.06
C TRP A 224 -30.43 4.99 9.35
N ARG A 225 -30.08 4.11 8.40
CA ARG A 225 -28.96 3.17 8.55
C ARG A 225 -27.61 3.89 8.64
N GLN A 226 -27.38 4.91 7.81
CA GLN A 226 -26.16 5.71 7.87
C GLN A 226 -26.01 6.40 9.23
N ARG A 227 -27.11 6.96 9.76
CA ARG A 227 -27.14 7.60 11.07
C ARG A 227 -26.84 6.61 12.19
N LEU A 228 -27.46 5.42 12.18
CA LEU A 228 -27.16 4.38 13.16
C LEU A 228 -25.68 3.98 13.14
N SER A 229 -25.10 3.77 11.95
CA SER A 229 -23.68 3.43 11.83
C SER A 229 -22.76 4.56 12.30
N GLN A 230 -23.20 5.83 12.23
CA GLN A 230 -22.46 6.95 12.81
C GLN A 230 -22.52 6.90 14.34
N ILE A 231 -23.72 6.78 14.92
CA ILE A 231 -23.92 6.71 16.38
C ILE A 231 -23.11 5.56 17.00
N GLN A 232 -23.12 4.37 16.40
CA GLN A 232 -22.35 3.23 16.92
C GLN A 232 -20.83 3.44 16.79
N ARG A 233 -20.37 4.13 15.74
CA ARG A 233 -18.95 4.50 15.59
C ARG A 233 -18.55 5.53 16.65
N ASP A 234 -19.33 6.57 16.83
CA ASP A 234 -19.05 7.62 17.82
C ASP A 234 -19.06 7.03 19.24
N HIS A 235 -20.02 6.15 19.56
CA HIS A 235 -20.09 5.46 20.84
C HIS A 235 -18.91 4.49 21.07
N SER A 236 -18.53 3.70 20.06
CA SER A 236 -17.37 2.79 20.16
C SER A 236 -16.04 3.52 20.23
N GLN A 237 -15.88 4.65 19.53
CA GLN A 237 -14.70 5.52 19.62
C GLN A 237 -14.55 6.09 21.04
N ARG A 238 -15.62 6.69 21.58
CA ARG A 238 -15.61 7.22 22.96
C ARG A 238 -15.30 6.13 23.99
N THR A 239 -15.89 4.94 23.83
CA THR A 239 -15.64 3.81 24.73
C THR A 239 -14.19 3.30 24.63
N ALA A 240 -13.63 3.22 23.41
CA ALA A 240 -12.25 2.79 23.19
C ALA A 240 -11.23 3.82 23.72
N GLU A 241 -11.51 5.11 23.57
CA GLU A 241 -10.70 6.20 24.13
C GLU A 241 -10.71 6.19 25.66
N ALA A 242 -11.89 6.01 26.27
CA ALA A 242 -12.03 5.87 27.72
C ALA A 242 -11.35 4.61 28.28
N ALA A 243 -11.33 3.51 27.50
CA ALA A 243 -10.69 2.24 27.88
C ALA A 243 -9.22 2.12 27.46
N GLY A 244 -8.66 3.10 26.76
CA GLY A 244 -7.28 3.08 26.24
C GLY A 244 -7.02 1.96 25.21
N GLN A 245 -8.04 1.47 24.51
CA GLN A 245 -7.94 0.37 23.55
C GLN A 245 -7.68 0.86 22.11
N PRO A 246 -6.89 0.13 21.29
CA PRO A 246 -6.64 0.51 19.91
C PRO A 246 -7.90 0.40 19.04
N GLN A 247 -8.02 1.31 18.06
CA GLN A 247 -9.17 1.42 17.17
C GLN A 247 -9.36 0.17 16.29
N ASN A 248 -10.58 -0.39 16.29
CA ASN A 248 -10.96 -1.57 15.50
C ASN A 248 -11.66 -1.19 14.18
N GLY A 249 -10.90 -1.04 13.09
CA GLY A 249 -11.41 -0.74 11.73
C GLY A 249 -11.64 -1.97 10.83
N PHE A 250 -11.97 -3.12 11.42
CA PHE A 250 -11.89 -4.43 10.76
C PHE A 250 -13.22 -4.82 10.08
N SER A 251 -13.59 -4.14 8.99
CA SER A 251 -14.79 -4.47 8.19
C SER A 251 -14.48 -4.59 6.70
N VAL A 252 -15.18 -5.49 5.99
CA VAL A 252 -15.12 -5.62 4.52
C VAL A 252 -15.41 -4.28 3.85
N ASN A 253 -14.56 -3.89 2.89
CA ASN A 253 -14.64 -2.56 2.31
C ASN A 253 -15.70 -2.51 1.20
N HIS A 254 -16.98 -2.59 1.59
CA HIS A 254 -18.11 -2.38 0.68
C HIS A 254 -18.10 -1.00 0.02
N GLN A 255 -17.35 -0.04 0.58
CA GLN A 255 -17.21 1.32 0.07
C GLN A 255 -16.11 1.47 -0.98
N ALA A 256 -15.00 0.72 -0.93
CA ALA A 256 -13.95 0.77 -1.97
C ALA A 256 -14.48 0.40 -3.36
N LEU A 257 -15.40 -0.57 -3.42
CA LEU A 257 -16.10 -0.96 -4.66
C LEU A 257 -17.11 0.09 -5.16
N ARG A 258 -17.60 0.98 -4.28
CA ARG A 258 -18.53 2.08 -4.66
C ARG A 258 -17.84 3.41 -4.91
N ALA A 259 -16.70 3.67 -4.26
CA ALA A 259 -15.93 4.90 -4.39
C ALA A 259 -15.20 5.00 -5.74
N ARG A 260 -14.92 3.87 -6.41
CA ARG A 260 -14.32 3.82 -7.76
C ARG A 260 -15.30 4.05 -8.93
N GLY A 261 -16.52 4.53 -8.66
CA GLY A 261 -17.37 5.15 -9.68
C GLY A 261 -18.57 4.33 -10.14
N ASN A 262 -19.65 5.06 -10.41
CA ASN A 262 -20.91 4.55 -10.94
C ASN A 262 -20.68 3.72 -12.22
N LYS A 263 -21.23 2.49 -12.20
CA LYS A 263 -21.56 1.62 -13.36
C LYS A 263 -20.45 0.88 -14.14
N SER A 264 -19.15 1.00 -13.84
CA SER A 264 -18.11 0.31 -14.65
C SER A 264 -17.14 -0.62 -13.90
N SER A 265 -17.24 -0.77 -12.58
CA SER A 265 -16.46 -1.81 -11.89
C SER A 265 -17.06 -3.18 -12.19
N ASN A 266 -16.47 -3.91 -13.15
CA ASN A 266 -16.79 -5.31 -13.47
C ASN A 266 -16.50 -6.29 -12.31
N LEU A 267 -16.04 -5.78 -11.15
CA LEU A 267 -15.83 -6.58 -9.95
C LEU A 267 -17.16 -6.81 -9.22
N PRO A 268 -17.60 -8.06 -9.10
CA PRO A 268 -18.72 -8.39 -8.24
C PRO A 268 -18.43 -8.07 -6.76
N PRO A 269 -19.45 -7.71 -5.96
CA PRO A 269 -19.30 -7.54 -4.53
C PRO A 269 -18.91 -8.86 -3.84
N VAL A 270 -18.23 -8.76 -2.69
CA VAL A 270 -18.03 -9.89 -1.77
C VAL A 270 -19.42 -10.42 -1.39
N TYR A 271 -19.74 -11.64 -1.87
CA TYR A 271 -20.98 -12.34 -1.57
C TYR A 271 -20.73 -13.85 -1.45
N THR A 272 -21.04 -14.42 -0.30
CA THR A 272 -21.10 -15.87 -0.06
C THR A 272 -22.55 -16.34 -0.08
N SER A 273 -22.92 -17.26 -0.99
CA SER A 273 -24.29 -17.83 -1.02
C SER A 273 -24.44 -19.16 -0.29
N GLU A 274 -23.33 -19.81 0.11
CA GLU A 274 -23.32 -21.21 0.59
C GLU A 274 -23.05 -21.38 2.10
N ALA A 275 -23.30 -20.36 2.93
CA ALA A 275 -23.01 -20.42 4.36
C ALA A 275 -23.80 -21.52 5.11
N THR A 276 -23.08 -22.48 5.71
CA THR A 276 -23.57 -23.50 6.65
C THR A 276 -23.88 -22.91 8.06
N GLU A 277 -24.67 -23.60 8.89
CA GLU A 277 -25.05 -23.10 10.25
C GLU A 277 -23.85 -22.84 11.18
N THR A 278 -22.70 -23.44 10.88
CA THR A 278 -21.45 -23.31 11.62
C THR A 278 -20.46 -22.34 10.99
N SER A 279 -20.70 -21.85 9.77
CA SER A 279 -19.79 -20.94 9.09
C SER A 279 -20.18 -19.47 9.28
N VAL A 280 -19.16 -18.62 9.21
CA VAL A 280 -19.26 -17.17 9.36
C VAL A 280 -18.81 -16.56 8.04
N THR A 281 -19.61 -15.66 7.47
CA THR A 281 -19.23 -15.02 6.22
C THR A 281 -18.34 -13.81 6.49
N LEU A 282 -17.48 -13.43 5.53
CA LEU A 282 -16.58 -12.29 5.72
C LEU A 282 -17.37 -10.97 5.92
N GLU A 283 -18.56 -10.85 5.34
CA GLU A 283 -19.44 -9.67 5.51
C GLU A 283 -19.97 -9.52 6.95
N GLU A 284 -19.96 -10.59 7.75
CA GLU A 284 -20.41 -10.57 9.14
C GLU A 284 -19.30 -10.19 10.14
N ILE A 285 -18.05 -10.06 9.68
CA ILE A 285 -16.89 -9.80 10.55
C ILE A 285 -16.61 -8.30 10.60
N ASP A 286 -16.67 -7.74 11.80
CA ASP A 286 -16.57 -6.31 12.09
C ASP A 286 -15.48 -5.98 13.14
N SER A 287 -14.74 -6.99 13.60
CA SER A 287 -13.64 -6.82 14.56
C SER A 287 -12.54 -7.86 14.36
N ALA A 288 -11.31 -7.50 14.72
CA ALA A 288 -10.15 -8.39 14.65
C ALA A 288 -10.30 -9.60 15.61
N ASP A 289 -10.90 -9.39 16.79
CA ASP A 289 -11.17 -10.45 17.76
C ASP A 289 -12.14 -11.48 17.21
N ARG A 290 -13.20 -11.02 16.53
CA ARG A 290 -14.17 -11.91 15.90
C ARG A 290 -13.55 -12.65 14.73
N LEU A 291 -12.72 -11.99 13.90
CA LEU A 291 -11.94 -12.66 12.87
C LEU A 291 -11.14 -13.80 13.51
N ALA A 292 -10.33 -13.52 14.54
CA ALA A 292 -9.46 -14.48 15.20
C ALA A 292 -10.23 -15.70 15.75
N GLN A 293 -11.40 -15.47 16.36
CA GLN A 293 -12.24 -16.53 16.91
C GLN A 293 -12.94 -17.36 15.84
N THR A 294 -13.19 -16.80 14.65
CA THR A 294 -13.96 -17.45 13.59
C THR A 294 -13.14 -17.84 12.36
N VAL A 295 -11.81 -17.62 12.32
CA VAL A 295 -10.94 -17.84 11.14
C VAL A 295 -11.20 -19.19 10.47
N GLU A 296 -11.30 -20.26 11.26
CA GLU A 296 -11.48 -21.63 10.76
C GLU A 296 -12.87 -21.87 10.15
N LYS A 297 -13.86 -21.06 10.51
CA LYS A 297 -15.25 -21.15 10.09
C LYS A 297 -15.58 -20.21 8.93
N ILE A 298 -14.60 -19.45 8.43
CA ILE A 298 -14.84 -18.49 7.35
C ILE A 298 -14.89 -19.20 5.99
N GLU A 299 -16.03 -19.10 5.34
CA GLU A 299 -16.23 -19.54 3.97
C GLU A 299 -15.80 -18.45 2.97
N LEU A 300 -15.21 -18.87 1.86
CA LEU A 300 -14.73 -17.96 0.83
C LEU A 300 -15.90 -17.45 -0.03
N PRO A 301 -15.87 -16.17 -0.47
CA PRO A 301 -16.87 -15.63 -1.38
C PRO A 301 -16.97 -16.44 -2.67
N ASN A 302 -18.17 -16.53 -3.22
CA ASN A 302 -18.40 -17.24 -4.49
C ASN A 302 -17.63 -16.60 -5.65
N GLN A 303 -17.50 -15.28 -5.60
CA GLN A 303 -16.82 -14.47 -6.60
C GLN A 303 -15.49 -13.94 -6.05
N LEU A 304 -14.45 -14.78 -6.16
CA LEU A 304 -13.08 -14.45 -5.73
C LEU A 304 -12.44 -13.29 -6.51
N ALA A 305 -13.10 -12.77 -7.55
CA ALA A 305 -12.77 -11.49 -8.17
C ALA A 305 -12.60 -10.35 -7.14
N ALA A 306 -13.45 -10.33 -6.12
CA ALA A 306 -13.42 -9.32 -5.07
C ALA A 306 -12.12 -9.34 -4.25
N VAL A 307 -11.35 -10.44 -4.31
CA VAL A 307 -10.01 -10.54 -3.72
C VAL A 307 -9.12 -9.43 -4.27
N LEU A 308 -9.24 -9.03 -5.53
CA LEU A 308 -8.31 -8.04 -6.09
C LEU A 308 -8.55 -6.63 -5.53
N ALA A 309 -9.77 -6.31 -5.10
CA ALA A 309 -10.12 -5.02 -4.52
C ALA A 309 -10.04 -4.98 -2.98
N ASP A 310 -10.42 -6.06 -2.29
CA ASP A 310 -10.55 -6.04 -0.83
C ASP A 310 -9.25 -6.50 -0.12
N PRO A 311 -8.57 -5.62 0.66
CA PRO A 311 -7.32 -5.96 1.32
C PRO A 311 -7.46 -7.02 2.42
N LEU A 312 -8.61 -7.09 3.09
CA LEU A 312 -8.87 -8.06 4.15
C LEU A 312 -8.99 -9.45 3.55
N LEU A 313 -9.70 -9.56 2.43
CA LEU A 313 -9.87 -10.80 1.71
C LEU A 313 -8.54 -11.31 1.13
N GLN A 314 -7.67 -10.43 0.64
CA GLN A 314 -6.32 -10.81 0.20
C GLN A 314 -5.49 -11.41 1.33
N LYS A 315 -5.51 -10.77 2.51
CA LYS A 315 -4.82 -11.29 3.69
C LYS A 315 -5.41 -12.63 4.13
N PHE A 316 -6.73 -12.77 4.12
CA PHE A 316 -7.40 -14.01 4.47
C PHE A 316 -7.03 -15.16 3.53
N VAL A 317 -7.07 -14.93 2.21
CA VAL A 317 -6.65 -15.94 1.21
C VAL A 317 -5.18 -16.33 1.41
N SER A 318 -4.30 -15.35 1.64
CA SER A 318 -2.88 -15.57 1.91
C SER A 318 -2.63 -16.39 3.19
N LEU A 319 -3.41 -16.14 4.25
CA LEU A 319 -3.32 -16.89 5.52
C LEU A 319 -3.85 -18.31 5.40
N LYS A 320 -4.97 -18.51 4.68
CA LYS A 320 -5.61 -19.82 4.52
C LYS A 320 -4.77 -20.79 3.69
N LYS A 321 -3.93 -20.29 2.77
CA LYS A 321 -3.08 -21.09 1.86
C LYS A 321 -3.85 -22.22 1.16
N ASP A 322 -5.05 -21.90 0.69
CA ASP A 322 -5.87 -22.85 -0.07
C ASP A 322 -5.51 -22.80 -1.56
N ASP A 323 -4.98 -23.91 -2.08
CA ASP A 323 -4.58 -24.06 -3.47
C ASP A 323 -5.77 -23.89 -4.44
N ALA A 324 -6.98 -24.33 -4.05
CA ALA A 324 -8.16 -24.20 -4.90
C ALA A 324 -8.60 -22.74 -5.02
N ALA A 325 -8.57 -22.00 -3.91
CA ALA A 325 -8.86 -20.56 -3.89
C ALA A 325 -7.85 -19.77 -4.73
N SER A 326 -6.55 -20.10 -4.60
CA SER A 326 -5.47 -19.45 -5.34
C SER A 326 -5.61 -19.69 -6.85
N LYS A 327 -5.92 -20.93 -7.27
CA LYS A 327 -6.20 -21.26 -8.68
C LYS A 327 -7.40 -20.50 -9.22
N ARG A 328 -8.48 -20.34 -8.43
CA ARG A 328 -9.67 -19.58 -8.85
C ARG A 328 -9.39 -18.09 -9.03
N VAL A 329 -8.56 -17.49 -8.18
CA VAL A 329 -8.09 -16.10 -8.36
C VAL A 329 -7.29 -15.97 -9.65
N VAL A 330 -6.37 -16.90 -9.91
CA VAL A 330 -5.57 -16.93 -11.15
C VAL A 330 -6.47 -17.08 -12.38
N HIS A 331 -7.42 -18.00 -12.38
CA HIS A 331 -8.37 -18.18 -13.49
C HIS A 331 -9.22 -16.93 -13.76
N TRP A 332 -9.62 -16.22 -12.71
CA TRP A 332 -10.35 -14.97 -12.89
C TRP A 332 -9.46 -13.88 -13.50
N ILE A 333 -8.20 -13.77 -13.02
CA ILE A 333 -7.20 -12.87 -13.60
C ILE A 333 -7.02 -13.20 -15.08
N ASP A 334 -6.86 -14.46 -15.45
CA ASP A 334 -6.73 -14.90 -16.84
C ASP A 334 -7.95 -14.46 -17.68
N ALA A 335 -9.17 -14.68 -17.20
CA ALA A 335 -10.37 -14.31 -17.93
C ALA A 335 -10.46 -12.79 -18.20
N VAL A 336 -10.15 -11.95 -17.21
CA VAL A 336 -10.15 -10.49 -17.39
C VAL A 336 -9.03 -10.03 -18.31
N LEU A 337 -7.86 -10.66 -18.21
CA LEU A 337 -6.73 -10.36 -19.08
C LEU A 337 -6.97 -10.80 -20.53
N GLU A 338 -7.71 -11.89 -20.76
CA GLU A 338 -8.14 -12.32 -22.10
C GLU A 338 -9.11 -11.31 -22.73
N ASP A 339 -10.06 -10.76 -21.97
CA ASP A 339 -10.97 -9.72 -22.47
C ASP A 339 -10.21 -8.46 -22.92
N VAL A 340 -9.14 -8.10 -22.20
CA VAL A 340 -8.22 -7.02 -22.60
C VAL A 340 -7.49 -7.36 -23.91
N LEU A 341 -6.93 -8.57 -24.03
CA LEU A 341 -6.19 -8.98 -25.23
C LEU A 341 -7.09 -9.09 -26.48
N ASN A 342 -8.34 -9.49 -26.30
CA ASN A 342 -9.33 -9.61 -27.38
C ASN A 342 -9.83 -8.24 -27.88
N GLY A 343 -9.40 -7.13 -27.26
CA GLY A 343 -9.83 -5.77 -27.61
C GLY A 343 -11.25 -5.44 -27.16
N ASN A 344 -11.82 -6.22 -26.24
CA ASN A 344 -13.16 -5.99 -25.70
C ASN A 344 -13.16 -4.92 -24.58
N ALA A 345 -11.98 -4.60 -24.04
CA ALA A 345 -11.81 -3.57 -23.02
C ALA A 345 -11.65 -2.17 -23.65
N ASP A 346 -12.39 -1.19 -23.14
CA ASP A 346 -12.15 0.22 -23.47
C ASP A 346 -10.90 0.76 -22.73
N TYR A 347 -10.41 1.93 -23.15
CA TYR A 347 -9.22 2.56 -22.57
C TYR A 347 -9.30 2.69 -21.03
N LYS A 348 -10.47 3.08 -20.53
CA LYS A 348 -10.71 3.25 -19.10
C LYS A 348 -10.64 1.92 -18.36
N SER A 349 -11.28 0.86 -18.89
CA SER A 349 -11.22 -0.47 -18.30
C SER A 349 -9.81 -1.03 -18.30
N PHE A 350 -9.01 -0.76 -19.35
CA PHE A 350 -7.60 -1.17 -19.39
C PHE A 350 -6.79 -0.52 -18.26
N MET A 351 -6.89 0.80 -18.10
CA MET A 351 -6.20 1.54 -17.04
C MET A 351 -6.61 1.04 -15.65
N GLU A 352 -7.91 0.93 -15.39
CA GLU A 352 -8.45 0.45 -14.10
C GLU A 352 -8.00 -0.99 -13.79
N THR A 353 -7.92 -1.85 -14.81
CA THR A 353 -7.46 -3.24 -14.68
C THR A 353 -5.98 -3.28 -14.33
N MET A 354 -5.13 -2.48 -14.99
CA MET A 354 -3.70 -2.43 -14.70
C MET A 354 -3.41 -1.87 -13.30
N GLU A 355 -4.10 -0.80 -12.88
CA GLU A 355 -3.97 -0.25 -11.52
C GLU A 355 -4.41 -1.25 -10.45
N MET A 356 -5.51 -1.97 -10.69
CA MET A 356 -6.01 -2.99 -9.78
C MET A 356 -5.06 -4.18 -9.67
N LEU A 357 -4.46 -4.62 -10.79
CA LEU A 357 -3.43 -5.66 -10.79
C LEU A 357 -2.15 -5.20 -10.10
N GLU A 358 -1.71 -3.96 -10.32
CA GLU A 358 -0.58 -3.38 -9.62
C GLU A 358 -0.80 -3.39 -8.11
N GLU A 359 -1.97 -2.94 -7.65
CA GLU A 359 -2.33 -2.92 -6.23
C GLU A 359 -2.36 -4.33 -5.63
N TYR A 360 -2.92 -5.30 -6.36
CA TYR A 360 -2.92 -6.70 -5.95
C TYR A 360 -1.50 -7.27 -5.86
N VAL A 361 -0.69 -7.14 -6.91
CA VAL A 361 0.70 -7.64 -6.97
C VAL A 361 1.57 -6.94 -5.93
N ALA A 362 1.36 -5.65 -5.69
CA ALA A 362 2.04 -4.90 -4.65
C ALA A 362 1.68 -5.36 -3.23
N ARG A 363 0.55 -6.03 -3.02
CA ARG A 363 0.17 -6.59 -1.72
C ARG A 363 0.59 -8.04 -1.55
N VAL A 364 0.44 -8.86 -2.59
CA VAL A 364 0.91 -10.26 -2.61
C VAL A 364 2.44 -10.34 -2.68
N LYS A 365 3.08 -9.29 -3.20
CA LYS A 365 4.53 -9.14 -3.38
C LYS A 365 5.16 -10.15 -4.36
N GLU A 366 4.34 -10.74 -5.22
CA GLU A 366 4.74 -11.69 -6.26
C GLU A 366 3.84 -11.51 -7.48
N THR A 367 4.44 -11.48 -8.66
CA THR A 367 3.68 -11.37 -9.92
C THR A 367 3.21 -12.77 -10.35
N PRO A 368 1.88 -13.02 -10.45
CA PRO A 368 1.37 -14.31 -10.84
C PRO A 368 1.86 -14.72 -12.24
N PRO A 369 2.13 -16.01 -12.47
CA PRO A 369 2.54 -16.51 -13.79
C PRO A 369 1.59 -16.10 -14.92
N ALA A 370 0.27 -16.16 -14.67
CA ALA A 370 -0.79 -15.67 -15.56
C ALA A 370 -0.55 -14.24 -16.07
N VAL A 371 -0.22 -13.32 -15.16
CA VAL A 371 0.04 -11.91 -15.48
C VAL A 371 1.28 -11.77 -16.36
N LEU A 372 2.34 -12.55 -16.10
CA LEU A 372 3.55 -12.53 -16.93
C LEU A 372 3.30 -13.05 -18.36
N GLN A 373 2.48 -14.11 -18.51
CA GLN A 373 2.07 -14.61 -19.83
C GLN A 373 1.23 -13.60 -20.59
N PHE A 374 0.30 -12.93 -19.90
CA PHE A 374 -0.46 -11.83 -20.46
C PHE A 374 0.46 -10.71 -20.94
N LEU A 375 1.39 -10.24 -20.11
CA LEU A 375 2.33 -9.16 -20.48
C LEU A 375 3.16 -9.51 -21.71
N THR A 376 3.57 -10.77 -21.83
CA THR A 376 4.28 -11.28 -23.02
C THR A 376 3.46 -11.08 -24.29
N LYS A 377 2.15 -11.36 -24.24
CA LYS A 377 1.23 -11.15 -25.36
C LYS A 377 0.95 -9.66 -25.57
N LEU A 378 0.74 -8.91 -24.49
CA LEU A 378 0.45 -7.49 -24.51
C LEU A 378 1.58 -6.69 -25.18
N PHE A 379 2.85 -7.01 -24.91
CA PHE A 379 4.00 -6.31 -25.53
C PHE A 379 4.13 -6.52 -27.04
N THR A 380 3.31 -7.37 -27.66
CA THR A 380 3.23 -7.44 -29.13
C THR A 380 2.37 -6.33 -29.73
N THR A 381 1.46 -5.73 -28.95
CA THR A 381 0.46 -4.76 -29.42
C THR A 381 0.47 -3.45 -28.62
N TRP A 382 1.15 -3.40 -27.47
CA TRP A 382 1.17 -2.25 -26.57
C TRP A 382 1.95 -1.05 -27.12
N ASN A 383 1.43 0.15 -26.86
CA ASN A 383 1.97 1.42 -27.35
C ASN A 383 3.13 1.99 -26.54
N GLY A 384 3.49 1.38 -25.40
CA GLY A 384 4.60 1.84 -24.56
C GLY A 384 4.27 3.02 -23.63
N ILE A 385 3.03 3.52 -23.62
CA ILE A 385 2.62 4.74 -22.92
C ILE A 385 1.49 4.45 -21.93
N ASP A 386 0.44 3.76 -22.36
CA ASP A 386 -0.75 3.55 -21.54
C ASP A 386 -0.47 2.60 -20.38
N ALA A 387 -0.90 2.98 -19.18
CA ALA A 387 -0.64 2.24 -17.94
C ALA A 387 0.85 1.90 -17.69
N ARG A 388 1.79 2.65 -18.29
CA ARG A 388 3.24 2.38 -18.19
C ARG A 388 3.69 2.18 -16.75
N ASP A 389 3.34 3.10 -15.87
CA ASP A 389 3.81 3.08 -14.48
C ASP A 389 3.25 1.86 -13.73
N SER A 390 1.98 1.50 -13.95
CA SER A 390 1.38 0.29 -13.39
C SER A 390 1.98 -0.99 -13.95
N ILE A 391 2.26 -1.07 -15.25
CA ILE A 391 2.92 -2.23 -15.87
C ILE A 391 4.34 -2.42 -15.30
N LEU A 392 5.12 -1.33 -15.18
CA LEU A 392 6.44 -1.37 -14.56
C LEU A 392 6.33 -1.72 -13.06
N GLY A 393 5.31 -1.21 -12.37
CA GLY A 393 4.98 -1.53 -10.98
C GLY A 393 4.59 -2.98 -10.74
N ILE A 394 3.97 -3.64 -11.72
CA ILE A 394 3.70 -5.09 -11.71
C ILE A 394 5.00 -5.86 -11.96
N LEU A 395 5.80 -5.45 -12.96
CA LEU A 395 7.02 -6.15 -13.34
C LEU A 395 8.10 -6.13 -12.27
N GLN A 396 8.15 -5.13 -11.40
CA GLN A 396 9.14 -5.08 -10.31
C GLN A 396 9.04 -6.27 -9.33
N TYR A 397 7.89 -6.96 -9.30
CA TYR A 397 7.66 -8.16 -8.49
C TYR A 397 7.84 -9.47 -9.27
N ALA A 398 8.39 -9.39 -10.49
CA ALA A 398 8.68 -10.58 -11.29
C ALA A 398 9.64 -11.52 -10.52
N PRO A 399 9.32 -12.82 -10.45
CA PRO A 399 10.12 -13.78 -9.72
C PRO A 399 11.50 -13.95 -10.37
N LEU A 400 12.50 -14.30 -9.55
CA LEU A 400 13.86 -14.59 -10.01
C LEU A 400 13.90 -15.84 -10.93
N VAL A 401 12.90 -16.72 -10.82
CA VAL A 401 12.68 -17.90 -11.68
C VAL A 401 11.36 -17.71 -12.43
N ALA A 402 11.41 -17.65 -13.76
CA ALA A 402 10.21 -17.73 -14.59
C ALA A 402 10.03 -19.16 -15.10
N PHE A 403 8.80 -19.69 -14.99
CA PHE A 403 8.21 -20.81 -15.72
C PHE A 403 9.01 -22.13 -15.91
N ASP A 404 8.41 -23.25 -15.46
CA ASP A 404 8.80 -24.64 -15.79
C ASP A 404 10.11 -25.18 -15.19
N GLY A 405 10.66 -24.56 -14.14
CA GLY A 405 11.81 -25.12 -13.41
C GLY A 405 13.11 -25.22 -14.21
N LYS A 406 13.15 -24.64 -15.42
CA LYS A 406 14.35 -24.49 -16.24
C LYS A 406 14.92 -23.10 -16.05
N ARG A 407 16.21 -23.05 -15.69
CA ARG A 407 16.91 -21.84 -15.25
C ARG A 407 17.24 -20.94 -16.45
N SER A 408 16.80 -19.67 -16.45
CA SER A 408 17.65 -18.48 -16.72
C SER A 408 16.82 -17.20 -16.94
N ILE A 409 17.35 -16.06 -16.50
CA ILE A 409 16.95 -14.70 -16.96
C ILE A 409 16.97 -14.56 -18.48
N LEU A 410 17.71 -15.37 -19.23
CA LEU A 410 17.64 -15.40 -20.68
C LEU A 410 16.19 -15.57 -21.16
N GLU A 411 15.35 -16.31 -20.44
CA GLU A 411 13.94 -16.43 -20.78
C GLU A 411 13.15 -15.18 -20.35
N LEU A 412 13.32 -14.68 -19.12
CA LEU A 412 12.68 -13.44 -18.67
C LEU A 412 13.05 -12.23 -19.55
N TYR A 413 14.31 -12.11 -19.92
CA TYR A 413 14.83 -11.08 -20.80
C TYR A 413 14.30 -11.26 -22.23
N LYS A 414 14.40 -12.45 -22.83
CA LYS A 414 13.93 -12.67 -24.21
C LYS A 414 12.42 -12.50 -24.35
N VAL A 415 11.66 -12.96 -23.35
CA VAL A 415 10.20 -13.09 -23.42
C VAL A 415 9.51 -11.84 -22.89
N ILE A 416 10.08 -11.15 -21.90
CA ILE A 416 9.41 -10.02 -21.22
C ILE A 416 10.20 -8.72 -21.39
N LEU A 417 11.46 -8.65 -20.94
CA LEU A 417 12.18 -7.38 -20.90
C LEU A 417 12.55 -6.85 -22.29
N LYS A 418 12.99 -7.71 -23.22
CA LYS A 418 13.35 -7.30 -24.57
C LYS A 418 12.13 -6.81 -25.38
N PRO A 419 10.96 -7.46 -25.34
CA PRO A 419 9.74 -6.88 -25.91
C PRO A 419 9.34 -5.56 -25.24
N LEU A 420 9.40 -5.48 -23.91
CA LEU A 420 9.14 -4.24 -23.17
C LEU A 420 10.03 -3.08 -23.67
N GLU A 421 11.33 -3.30 -23.78
CA GLU A 421 12.28 -2.29 -24.26
C GLU A 421 11.99 -1.79 -25.67
N LYS A 422 11.49 -2.67 -26.55
CA LYS A 422 11.09 -2.30 -27.91
C LYS A 422 9.83 -1.45 -27.94
N CYS A 423 8.90 -1.68 -27.01
CA CYS A 423 7.68 -0.89 -26.89
C CYS A 423 7.95 0.50 -26.33
N LEU A 424 8.93 0.64 -25.43
CA LEU A 424 9.23 1.92 -24.79
C LEU A 424 9.82 2.91 -25.80
N PRO A 425 9.31 4.16 -25.84
CA PRO A 425 9.88 5.16 -26.72
C PRO A 425 11.32 5.48 -26.29
N PRO A 426 12.25 5.78 -27.22
CA PRO A 426 13.65 6.07 -26.92
C PRO A 426 13.84 7.49 -26.35
N THR A 427 13.02 7.87 -25.37
CA THR A 427 13.10 9.13 -24.65
C THR A 427 13.89 8.96 -23.35
N ALA A 428 14.55 10.02 -22.88
CA ALA A 428 15.31 9.96 -21.64
C ALA A 428 14.44 9.54 -20.44
N GLU A 429 13.17 9.96 -20.40
CA GLU A 429 12.22 9.60 -19.35
C GLU A 429 11.90 8.10 -19.33
N SER A 430 11.59 7.50 -20.49
CA SER A 430 11.26 6.08 -20.57
C SER A 430 12.47 5.19 -20.28
N GLN A 431 13.66 5.59 -20.74
CA GLN A 431 14.89 4.87 -20.43
C GLN A 431 15.24 4.98 -18.94
N LEU A 432 14.99 6.13 -18.30
CA LEU A 432 15.14 6.29 -16.85
C LEU A 432 14.16 5.40 -16.07
N ALA A 433 12.89 5.33 -16.51
CA ALA A 433 11.88 4.45 -15.93
C ALA A 433 12.28 2.97 -16.05
N LEU A 434 12.87 2.58 -17.19
CA LEU A 434 13.42 1.24 -17.41
C LEU A 434 14.61 0.93 -16.46
N LEU A 435 15.55 1.87 -16.29
CA LEU A 435 16.64 1.71 -15.31
C LEU A 435 16.11 1.57 -13.88
N LYS A 436 15.04 2.32 -13.55
CA LYS A 436 14.36 2.21 -12.25
C LYS A 436 13.68 0.85 -12.07
N LEU A 437 13.10 0.27 -13.13
CA LEU A 437 12.61 -1.12 -13.10
C LEU A 437 13.76 -2.08 -12.78
N TYR A 438 14.90 -1.97 -13.46
CA TYR A 438 16.06 -2.83 -13.18
C TYR A 438 16.58 -2.68 -11.76
N GLN A 439 16.64 -1.45 -11.24
CA GLN A 439 16.98 -1.18 -9.85
C GLN A 439 16.00 -1.89 -8.89
N ASN A 440 14.69 -1.76 -9.12
CA ASN A 440 13.67 -2.35 -8.26
C ASN A 440 13.67 -3.88 -8.31
N LEU A 441 13.91 -4.48 -9.47
CA LEU A 441 14.09 -5.92 -9.63
C LEU A 441 15.27 -6.42 -8.79
N LEU A 442 16.44 -5.79 -8.91
CA LEU A 442 17.63 -6.15 -8.13
C LEU A 442 17.37 -5.99 -6.62
N ARG A 443 16.71 -4.90 -6.21
CA ARG A 443 16.33 -4.67 -4.82
C ARG A 443 15.41 -5.78 -4.30
N ARG A 444 14.38 -6.14 -5.08
CA ARG A 444 13.41 -7.17 -4.70
C ARG A 444 14.07 -8.53 -4.58
N TRP A 445 14.88 -8.92 -5.57
CA TRP A 445 15.59 -10.19 -5.54
C TRP A 445 16.60 -10.27 -4.40
N THR A 446 17.29 -9.16 -4.10
CA THR A 446 18.18 -9.06 -2.92
C THR A 446 17.40 -9.34 -1.66
N PHE A 447 16.26 -8.66 -1.47
CA PHE A 447 15.41 -8.86 -0.31
C PHE A 447 14.90 -10.31 -0.19
N VAL A 448 14.41 -10.89 -1.29
CA VAL A 448 13.90 -12.27 -1.31
C VAL A 448 15.00 -13.25 -0.92
N LEU A 449 16.18 -13.17 -1.53
CA LEU A 449 17.27 -14.11 -1.24
C LEU A 449 17.81 -13.98 0.19
N VAL A 450 17.93 -12.75 0.72
CA VAL A 450 18.36 -12.50 2.10
C VAL A 450 17.32 -12.99 3.11
N SER A 451 16.04 -12.97 2.75
CA SER A 451 14.95 -13.44 3.62
C SER A 451 14.84 -14.97 3.74
N LEU A 452 15.54 -15.72 2.88
CA LEU A 452 15.56 -17.18 2.95
C LEU A 452 16.50 -17.65 4.06
N ASN A 453 16.06 -18.62 4.88
CA ASN A 453 16.91 -19.24 5.90
C ASN A 453 18.15 -19.91 5.29
N GLU A 454 17.98 -20.57 4.15
CA GLU A 454 19.07 -21.14 3.35
C GLU A 454 18.81 -20.85 1.87
N ILE A 455 19.81 -20.30 1.18
CA ILE A 455 19.73 -20.04 -0.26
C ILE A 455 19.98 -21.38 -0.99
N PRO A 456 19.04 -21.85 -1.83
CA PRO A 456 19.24 -23.07 -2.60
C PRO A 456 20.51 -22.98 -3.46
N LYS A 457 21.31 -24.05 -3.51
CA LYS A 457 22.54 -24.12 -4.35
C LYS A 457 22.26 -23.88 -5.83
N ASP A 458 21.02 -24.14 -6.24
CA ASP A 458 20.51 -24.02 -7.60
C ASP A 458 19.84 -22.67 -7.88
N ALA A 459 19.85 -21.75 -6.92
CA ALA A 459 19.31 -20.41 -7.09
C ALA A 459 20.03 -19.71 -8.27
N PRO A 460 19.29 -19.10 -9.20
CA PRO A 460 19.87 -18.48 -10.40
C PRO A 460 20.47 -17.11 -10.06
N VAL A 461 21.53 -17.10 -9.25
CA VAL A 461 22.22 -15.87 -8.82
C VAL A 461 23.01 -15.21 -9.95
N SER A 462 23.29 -15.92 -11.05
CA SER A 462 23.93 -15.36 -12.25
C SER A 462 23.11 -14.23 -12.88
N VAL A 463 21.79 -14.25 -12.65
CA VAL A 463 20.83 -13.28 -13.18
C VAL A 463 21.17 -11.84 -12.77
N PHE A 464 21.73 -11.63 -11.58
CA PHE A 464 22.19 -10.31 -11.14
C PHE A 464 23.26 -9.73 -12.07
N HIS A 465 24.19 -10.57 -12.51
CA HIS A 465 25.26 -10.18 -13.41
C HIS A 465 24.73 -9.82 -14.79
N GLU A 466 23.85 -10.66 -15.33
CA GLU A 466 23.26 -10.50 -16.67
C GLU A 466 22.37 -9.24 -16.75
N VAL A 467 21.54 -8.98 -15.72
CA VAL A 467 20.75 -7.74 -15.65
C VAL A 467 21.65 -6.51 -15.55
N MET A 468 22.70 -6.55 -14.74
CA MET A 468 23.62 -5.42 -14.61
C MET A 468 24.44 -5.15 -15.88
N GLU A 469 24.83 -6.19 -16.61
CA GLU A 469 25.51 -6.04 -17.90
C GLU A 469 24.60 -5.34 -18.92
N HIS A 470 23.35 -5.80 -19.05
CA HIS A 470 22.37 -5.21 -19.96
C HIS A 470 21.96 -3.79 -19.54
N ALA A 471 21.64 -3.58 -18.26
CA ALA A 471 21.30 -2.26 -17.74
C ALA A 471 22.47 -1.27 -17.88
N GLY A 472 23.72 -1.76 -17.87
CA GLY A 472 24.90 -0.95 -18.18
C GLY A 472 24.90 -0.42 -19.62
N ILE A 473 24.46 -1.22 -20.59
CA ILE A 473 24.33 -0.79 -21.99
C ILE A 473 23.26 0.31 -22.10
N VAL A 474 22.10 0.09 -21.49
CA VAL A 474 20.99 1.07 -21.46
C VAL A 474 21.45 2.37 -20.79
N ALA A 475 22.14 2.28 -19.65
CA ALA A 475 22.66 3.43 -18.94
C ALA A 475 23.69 4.21 -19.77
N LEU A 476 24.60 3.53 -20.47
CA LEU A 476 25.57 4.18 -21.35
C LEU A 476 24.87 4.92 -22.50
N SER A 477 23.93 4.28 -23.18
CA SER A 477 23.16 4.91 -24.26
C SER A 477 22.37 6.11 -23.77
N LEU A 478 21.75 6.02 -22.59
CA LEU A 478 21.00 7.12 -21.98
C LEU A 478 21.89 8.32 -21.66
N VAL A 479 23.04 8.11 -21.02
CA VAL A 479 23.98 9.19 -20.66
C VAL A 479 24.58 9.84 -21.91
N GLN A 480 24.84 9.06 -22.96
CA GLN A 480 25.30 9.59 -24.25
C GLN A 480 24.23 10.42 -24.96
N ALA A 481 22.95 10.05 -24.84
CA ALA A 481 21.84 10.79 -25.43
C ALA A 481 21.42 12.03 -24.60
N SER A 482 21.55 11.96 -23.27
CA SER A 482 21.16 13.04 -22.34
C SER A 482 22.09 13.09 -21.13
N SER A 483 22.99 14.07 -21.10
CA SER A 483 24.02 14.23 -20.06
C SER A 483 23.58 15.12 -18.87
N SER A 484 22.31 15.02 -18.47
CA SER A 484 21.80 15.82 -17.34
C SER A 484 22.22 15.25 -15.98
N ALA A 485 22.33 16.12 -14.96
CA ALA A 485 22.64 15.69 -13.60
C ALA A 485 21.61 14.69 -13.02
N ALA A 486 20.33 14.82 -13.42
CA ALA A 486 19.26 13.92 -13.02
C ALA A 486 19.42 12.51 -13.64
N VAL A 487 19.78 12.44 -14.93
CA VAL A 487 20.08 11.18 -15.62
C VAL A 487 21.27 10.47 -14.98
N HIS A 488 22.36 11.19 -14.74
CA HIS A 488 23.52 10.65 -14.01
C HIS A 488 23.11 10.13 -12.62
N GLY A 489 22.24 10.86 -11.91
CA GLY A 489 21.72 10.47 -10.61
C GLY A 489 20.94 9.16 -10.63
N GLY A 490 20.04 8.98 -11.60
CA GLY A 490 19.26 7.74 -11.72
C GLY A 490 20.07 6.53 -12.20
N VAL A 491 21.10 6.75 -13.03
CA VAL A 491 22.08 5.69 -13.33
C VAL A 491 22.84 5.27 -12.07
N LEU A 492 23.22 6.24 -11.23
CA LEU A 492 23.90 5.94 -9.96
C LEU A 492 22.98 5.22 -8.97
N ASP A 493 21.67 5.51 -8.95
CA ASP A 493 20.70 4.79 -8.12
C ASP A 493 20.69 3.27 -8.40
N LEU A 494 20.86 2.88 -9.68
CA LEU A 494 21.01 1.47 -10.09
C LEU A 494 22.31 0.87 -9.55
N TYR A 495 23.44 1.54 -9.78
CA TYR A 495 24.75 1.02 -9.36
C TYR A 495 24.94 1.01 -7.84
N GLU A 496 24.30 1.92 -7.11
CA GLU A 496 24.25 1.90 -5.64
C GLU A 496 23.43 0.72 -5.13
N GLN A 497 22.30 0.41 -5.78
CA GLN A 497 21.54 -0.80 -5.45
C GLN A 497 22.35 -2.06 -5.73
N ALA A 498 23.07 -2.13 -6.86
CA ALA A 498 23.97 -3.24 -7.16
C ALA A 498 25.11 -3.34 -6.13
N ALA A 499 25.70 -2.21 -5.74
CA ALA A 499 26.72 -2.12 -4.70
C ALA A 499 26.22 -2.65 -3.35
N ALA A 500 24.96 -2.35 -2.99
CA ALA A 500 24.32 -2.88 -1.78
C ALA A 500 24.17 -4.40 -1.86
N SER A 501 23.70 -4.94 -2.99
CA SER A 501 23.53 -6.39 -3.19
C SER A 501 24.86 -7.15 -3.07
N ILE A 502 25.95 -6.66 -3.67
CA ILE A 502 27.26 -7.35 -3.62
C ILE A 502 27.98 -7.20 -2.27
N SER A 503 27.57 -6.24 -1.45
CA SER A 503 28.15 -5.99 -0.12
C SER A 503 27.45 -6.78 0.99
N ASP A 504 26.25 -7.29 0.71
CA ASP A 504 25.50 -8.09 1.67
C ASP A 504 26.28 -9.37 2.05
N PRO A 505 26.52 -9.65 3.35
CA PRO A 505 27.33 -10.79 3.77
C PRO A 505 26.83 -12.16 3.26
N THR A 506 25.52 -12.31 3.12
CA THR A 506 24.86 -13.55 2.70
C THR A 506 24.99 -13.73 1.18
N LEU A 507 24.79 -12.66 0.40
CA LEU A 507 24.82 -12.72 -1.06
C LEU A 507 26.20 -12.57 -1.67
N GLN A 508 27.10 -11.85 -1.02
CA GLN A 508 28.46 -11.59 -1.48
C GLN A 508 29.21 -12.86 -1.98
N PRO A 509 29.18 -14.02 -1.31
CA PRO A 509 29.84 -15.23 -1.83
C PRO A 509 29.21 -15.80 -3.11
N LEU A 510 27.98 -15.41 -3.43
CA LEU A 510 27.20 -15.97 -4.53
C LEU A 510 27.14 -15.06 -5.75
N LEU A 511 27.20 -13.74 -5.54
CA LEU A 511 27.02 -12.75 -6.62
C LEU A 511 28.33 -12.46 -7.35
N ARG A 512 28.22 -12.38 -8.69
CA ARG A 512 29.28 -11.91 -9.57
C ARG A 512 29.14 -10.42 -9.86
N ILE A 513 30.19 -9.65 -9.61
CA ILE A 513 30.28 -8.21 -9.88
C ILE A 513 30.37 -8.00 -11.40
N ALA A 514 29.42 -7.23 -11.95
CA ALA A 514 29.47 -6.73 -13.31
C ALA A 514 30.14 -5.36 -13.33
N ASN A 515 31.28 -5.24 -14.03
CA ASN A 515 31.95 -3.97 -14.26
C ASN A 515 31.02 -3.02 -15.03
N PRO A 516 30.86 -1.76 -14.60
CA PRO A 516 30.20 -0.76 -15.41
C PRO A 516 30.95 -0.57 -16.75
N PRO A 517 30.27 -0.20 -17.84
CA PRO A 517 30.95 0.18 -19.08
C PRO A 517 31.98 1.28 -18.82
N ALA A 518 33.18 1.12 -19.38
CA ALA A 518 34.30 2.01 -19.11
C ALA A 518 33.97 3.48 -19.45
N GLN A 519 33.31 3.69 -20.59
CA GLN A 519 32.85 5.02 -21.03
C GLN A 519 31.86 5.63 -20.03
N LEU A 520 30.97 4.82 -19.47
CA LEU A 520 29.96 5.29 -18.51
C LEU A 520 30.63 5.84 -17.24
N ILE A 521 31.66 5.16 -16.73
CA ILE A 521 32.41 5.62 -15.55
C ILE A 521 32.99 7.00 -15.79
N TYR A 522 33.64 7.22 -16.94
CA TYR A 522 34.26 8.51 -17.24
C TYR A 522 33.23 9.61 -17.51
N LEU A 523 32.11 9.31 -18.18
CA LEU A 523 31.02 10.27 -18.37
C LEU A 523 30.41 10.71 -17.03
N LEU A 524 30.22 9.78 -16.09
CA LEU A 524 29.74 10.09 -14.75
C LEU A 524 30.78 10.87 -13.92
N PHE A 525 32.07 10.50 -14.04
CA PHE A 525 33.17 11.16 -13.32
C PHE A 525 33.37 12.61 -13.77
N PHE A 526 33.23 12.90 -15.06
CA PHE A 526 33.33 14.26 -15.60
C PHE A 526 31.97 15.01 -15.60
N SER A 527 30.97 14.52 -14.87
CA SER A 527 29.67 15.21 -14.75
C SER A 527 29.77 16.51 -13.96
N HIS A 528 28.88 17.46 -14.23
CA HIS A 528 28.86 18.77 -13.56
C HIS A 528 28.34 18.75 -12.11
N SER A 529 28.14 17.57 -11.51
CA SER A 529 27.56 17.41 -10.17
C SER A 529 28.55 16.74 -9.23
N LEU A 530 29.04 17.49 -8.25
CA LEU A 530 29.94 16.96 -7.20
C LEU A 530 29.28 15.81 -6.42
N ALA A 531 27.96 15.88 -6.19
CA ALA A 531 27.21 14.81 -5.54
C ALA A 531 27.28 13.50 -6.35
N ASN A 532 27.08 13.57 -7.67
CA ASN A 532 27.15 12.39 -8.54
C ASN A 532 28.57 11.81 -8.62
N VAL A 533 29.60 12.66 -8.67
CA VAL A 533 31.01 12.21 -8.64
C VAL A 533 31.35 11.53 -7.32
N SER A 534 30.89 12.09 -6.20
CA SER A 534 31.03 11.46 -4.88
C SER A 534 30.34 10.09 -4.84
N ARG A 535 29.08 10.00 -5.26
CA ARG A 535 28.31 8.75 -5.34
C ARG A 535 29.00 7.69 -6.20
N LEU A 536 29.50 8.06 -7.39
CA LEU A 536 30.30 7.18 -8.23
C LEU A 536 31.53 6.66 -7.48
N CYS A 537 32.26 7.53 -6.79
CA CYS A 537 33.43 7.12 -6.02
C CYS A 537 33.07 6.15 -4.89
N THR A 538 31.91 6.31 -4.25
CA THR A 538 31.38 5.35 -3.26
C THR A 538 31.12 3.98 -3.89
N VAL A 539 30.44 3.93 -5.03
CA VAL A 539 30.18 2.68 -5.76
C VAL A 539 31.50 1.98 -6.11
N LEU A 540 32.44 2.69 -6.69
CA LEU A 540 33.75 2.13 -7.08
C LEU A 540 34.56 1.65 -5.86
N ALA A 541 34.48 2.37 -4.74
CA ALA A 541 35.11 1.97 -3.48
C ALA A 541 34.52 0.66 -2.94
N ILE A 542 33.19 0.49 -3.02
CA ILE A 542 32.50 -0.74 -2.63
C ILE A 542 32.87 -1.90 -3.56
N TYR A 543 32.85 -1.67 -4.88
CA TYR A 543 33.21 -2.67 -5.88
C TYR A 543 34.64 -3.18 -5.67
N LYS A 544 35.57 -2.28 -5.36
CA LYS A 544 36.95 -2.64 -5.03
C LYS A 544 37.03 -3.61 -3.85
N LYS A 545 36.36 -3.29 -2.74
CA LYS A 545 36.29 -4.18 -1.57
C LYS A 545 35.66 -5.52 -1.93
N GLY A 546 34.61 -5.51 -2.75
CA GLY A 546 33.97 -6.71 -3.27
C GLY A 546 34.93 -7.61 -4.06
N PHE A 547 35.73 -7.03 -4.97
CA PHE A 547 36.77 -7.76 -5.70
C PHE A 547 37.88 -8.31 -4.78
N GLU A 548 38.36 -7.51 -3.82
CA GLU A 548 39.36 -7.96 -2.84
C GLU A 548 38.85 -9.14 -2.01
N MET A 549 37.60 -9.08 -1.55
CA MET A 549 36.98 -10.17 -0.80
C MET A 549 36.76 -11.41 -1.65
N ALA A 550 36.29 -11.26 -2.90
CA ALA A 550 36.13 -12.38 -3.83
C ALA A 550 37.48 -13.08 -4.13
N MET A 551 38.55 -12.31 -4.32
CA MET A 551 39.90 -12.84 -4.56
C MET A 551 40.49 -13.52 -3.32
N SER A 552 40.22 -13.00 -2.11
CA SER A 552 40.73 -13.57 -0.85
C SER A 552 40.19 -14.98 -0.58
N ARG A 553 39.00 -15.31 -1.09
CA ARG A 553 38.34 -16.62 -0.91
C ARG A 553 38.99 -17.75 -1.72
N ARG A 554 40.03 -17.47 -2.52
CA ARG A 554 40.82 -18.44 -3.30
C ARG A 554 39.97 -19.45 -4.10
N GLN A 555 38.79 -19.06 -4.57
CA GLN A 555 38.10 -19.77 -5.64
C GLN A 555 38.77 -19.37 -6.97
N PRO A 556 39.51 -20.27 -7.65
CA PRO A 556 40.44 -19.88 -8.71
C PRO A 556 39.79 -19.38 -10.02
N THR A 557 38.46 -19.33 -10.12
CA THR A 557 37.77 -19.28 -11.42
C THR A 557 36.69 -18.20 -11.57
N THR A 558 36.47 -17.30 -10.60
CA THR A 558 35.33 -16.36 -10.69
C THR A 558 35.62 -15.11 -11.54
N TYR A 559 36.87 -14.60 -11.54
CA TYR A 559 37.24 -13.44 -12.35
C TYR A 559 38.60 -13.63 -13.01
N ALA A 560 38.66 -13.41 -14.31
CA ALA A 560 39.94 -13.34 -15.03
C ALA A 560 40.78 -12.16 -14.51
N PRO A 561 42.11 -12.30 -14.36
CA PRO A 561 42.99 -11.20 -13.93
C PRO A 561 42.84 -9.94 -14.79
N SER A 562 42.61 -10.10 -16.10
CA SER A 562 42.34 -8.99 -17.03
C SER A 562 41.09 -8.20 -16.65
N TYR A 563 40.03 -8.86 -16.15
CA TYR A 563 38.78 -8.22 -15.77
C TYR A 563 38.93 -7.30 -14.55
N VAL A 564 39.68 -7.75 -13.54
CA VAL A 564 39.96 -6.97 -12.34
C VAL A 564 41.01 -5.89 -12.62
N ASN A 565 42.01 -6.17 -13.45
CA ASN A 565 42.99 -5.16 -13.87
C ASN A 565 42.34 -4.03 -14.67
N HIS A 566 41.36 -4.34 -15.51
CA HIS A 566 40.58 -3.33 -16.22
C HIS A 566 39.82 -2.42 -15.24
N PHE A 567 39.15 -3.00 -14.24
CA PHE A 567 38.50 -2.23 -13.17
C PHE A 567 39.47 -1.36 -12.38
N ASN A 568 40.63 -1.90 -11.99
CA ASN A 568 41.69 -1.15 -11.30
C ASN A 568 42.22 0.02 -12.14
N GLY A 569 42.21 -0.11 -13.48
CA GLY A 569 42.52 0.98 -14.41
C GLY A 569 41.66 2.22 -14.19
N PHE A 570 40.35 2.05 -14.01
CA PHE A 570 39.42 3.14 -13.73
C PHE A 570 39.75 3.87 -12.42
N LEU A 571 40.03 3.09 -11.37
CA LEU A 571 40.37 3.64 -10.06
C LEU A 571 41.65 4.47 -10.12
N MET A 572 42.65 3.95 -10.84
CA MET A 572 43.92 4.63 -11.03
C MET A 572 43.76 5.94 -11.81
N ASP A 573 42.93 5.97 -12.84
CA ASP A 573 42.65 7.17 -13.62
C ASP A 573 41.94 8.24 -12.78
N ILE A 574 40.94 7.86 -11.98
CA ILE A 574 40.27 8.79 -11.05
C ILE A 574 41.26 9.32 -10.00
N CYS A 575 42.13 8.47 -9.44
CA CYS A 575 43.19 8.90 -8.52
C CYS A 575 44.22 9.80 -9.21
N ASN A 576 44.51 9.56 -10.49
CA ASN A 576 45.40 10.37 -11.30
C ASN A 576 44.84 11.78 -11.49
N CYS A 577 43.54 11.89 -11.73
CA CYS A 577 42.83 13.16 -11.84
C CYS A 577 42.76 13.90 -10.50
N LEU A 578 42.25 13.27 -9.45
CA LEU A 578 41.94 13.94 -8.19
C LEU A 578 43.17 14.21 -7.29
N TRP A 579 44.14 13.29 -7.25
CA TRP A 579 45.20 13.30 -6.24
C TRP A 579 46.62 13.35 -6.78
N ARG A 580 46.94 12.56 -7.81
CA ARG A 580 48.34 12.41 -8.29
C ARG A 580 48.77 13.48 -9.30
N GLY A 581 47.83 14.25 -9.87
CA GLY A 581 48.14 15.26 -10.89
C GLY A 581 48.67 14.64 -12.19
N LYS A 582 48.15 13.47 -12.56
CA LYS A 582 48.56 12.70 -13.75
C LYS A 582 47.36 12.38 -14.66
N ALA A 583 46.38 13.29 -14.75
CA ALA A 583 45.19 13.07 -15.56
C ALA A 583 45.56 12.73 -17.02
N PHE A 584 44.80 11.81 -17.64
CA PHE A 584 45.01 11.28 -18.99
C PHE A 584 46.36 10.57 -19.24
N ASN A 585 47.02 10.08 -18.19
CA ASN A 585 48.20 9.23 -18.38
C ASN A 585 47.81 7.86 -18.97
N ASP A 586 48.34 7.55 -20.16
CA ASP A 586 48.16 6.28 -20.87
C ASP A 586 49.44 5.40 -20.85
N GLY A 587 50.53 5.87 -20.23
CA GLY A 587 51.81 5.17 -20.22
C GLY A 587 52.00 4.16 -19.08
N ASP A 588 51.21 4.26 -18.00
CA ASP A 588 51.28 3.32 -16.88
C ASP A 588 50.49 2.03 -17.21
N LYS A 589 51.04 0.85 -16.92
CA LYS A 589 50.36 -0.46 -17.14
C LYS A 589 48.99 -0.58 -16.46
N ASN A 590 48.72 0.26 -15.45
CA ASN A 590 47.49 0.26 -14.66
C ASN A 590 46.63 1.51 -14.89
N ALA A 591 46.84 2.25 -15.98
CA ALA A 591 46.05 3.44 -16.32
C ALA A 591 45.42 3.26 -17.71
N LEU A 592 44.25 3.86 -17.93
CA LEU A 592 43.51 3.77 -19.20
C LEU A 592 43.42 5.13 -19.90
N GLY A 593 44.06 6.16 -19.36
CA GLY A 593 44.06 7.52 -19.93
C GLY A 593 42.67 8.15 -19.98
N CYS A 594 41.74 7.73 -19.12
CA CYS A 594 40.32 8.12 -19.16
C CYS A 594 39.63 7.85 -20.51
N LEU A 595 40.15 6.89 -21.30
CA LEU A 595 39.74 6.61 -22.68
C LEU A 595 39.85 7.80 -23.64
N SER A 596 40.62 8.83 -23.29
CA SER A 596 40.86 9.96 -24.18
C SER A 596 41.85 9.55 -25.27
N ALA A 597 41.50 9.80 -26.53
CA ALA A 597 42.40 9.52 -27.63
C ALA A 597 43.64 10.42 -27.54
N ARG A 598 44.85 9.85 -27.64
CA ARG A 598 46.12 10.57 -27.53
C ARG A 598 46.21 11.86 -28.39
N PRO A 599 45.72 11.91 -29.64
CA PRO A 599 45.69 13.15 -30.41
C PRO A 599 44.85 14.27 -29.78
N VAL A 600 43.74 13.92 -29.11
CA VAL A 600 42.87 14.87 -28.39
C VAL A 600 43.60 15.40 -27.16
N THR A 601 44.19 14.51 -26.35
CA THR A 601 44.94 14.90 -25.15
C THR A 601 46.13 15.81 -25.49
N LEU A 602 46.83 15.55 -26.59
CA LEU A 602 47.93 16.41 -27.07
C LEU A 602 47.44 17.80 -27.50
N ARG A 603 46.29 17.89 -28.19
CA ARG A 603 45.69 19.18 -28.55
C ARG A 603 45.26 19.97 -27.32
N LEU A 604 44.61 19.32 -26.35
CA LEU A 604 44.22 19.95 -25.09
C LEU A 604 45.45 20.41 -24.29
N ARG A 605 46.53 19.63 -24.30
CA ARG A 605 47.78 20.01 -23.64
C ARG A 605 48.37 21.28 -24.25
N ARG A 606 48.48 21.33 -25.58
CA ARG A 606 48.96 22.53 -26.29
C ARG A 606 48.09 23.74 -25.99
N TYR A 607 46.76 23.58 -26.01
CA TYR A 607 45.85 24.66 -25.66
C TYR A 607 46.11 25.20 -24.24
N VAL A 608 46.34 24.33 -23.26
CA VAL A 608 46.66 24.75 -21.88
C VAL A 608 48.03 25.42 -21.79
N GLU A 609 49.03 24.93 -22.53
CA GLU A 609 50.36 25.54 -22.61
C GLU A 609 50.29 26.95 -23.24
N ASP A 610 49.46 27.12 -24.28
CA ASP A 610 49.24 28.39 -24.97
C ASP A 610 48.56 29.46 -24.09
N LEU A 611 47.87 29.07 -23.01
CA LEU A 611 47.29 30.01 -22.05
C LEU A 611 48.37 30.78 -21.24
N GLY A 612 49.63 30.32 -21.22
CA GLY A 612 50.76 31.04 -20.62
C GLY A 612 50.70 31.19 -19.09
N MET A 613 49.90 30.39 -18.39
CA MET A 613 49.63 30.52 -16.95
C MET A 613 50.44 29.55 -16.05
N ASP A 614 51.56 28.98 -16.53
CA ASP A 614 52.29 27.87 -15.85
C ASP A 614 51.38 26.68 -15.48
N LEU A 615 50.30 26.48 -16.24
CA LEU A 615 49.34 25.40 -16.03
C LEU A 615 49.76 24.16 -16.81
N ALA A 616 49.60 22.99 -16.20
CA ALA A 616 49.77 21.71 -16.87
C ALA A 616 48.44 20.96 -16.88
N LEU A 617 47.98 20.54 -18.06
CA LEU A 617 46.70 19.81 -18.22
C LEU A 617 46.49 18.70 -17.17
N PRO A 618 47.48 17.83 -16.85
CA PRO A 618 47.30 16.76 -15.87
C PRO A 618 46.97 17.21 -14.45
N THR A 619 47.27 18.47 -14.10
CA THR A 619 47.08 19.04 -12.75
C THR A 619 45.75 19.77 -12.57
N LEU A 620 45.08 20.10 -13.68
CA LEU A 620 43.84 20.90 -13.67
C LEU A 620 42.62 20.17 -13.08
N PHE A 621 42.69 18.85 -12.93
CA PHE A 621 41.59 18.01 -12.43
C PHE A 621 41.67 17.74 -10.92
N GLY A 622 42.74 18.19 -10.25
CA GLY A 622 42.89 18.07 -8.80
C GLY A 622 41.99 19.05 -8.05
N PHE A 623 41.97 18.96 -6.71
CA PHE A 623 41.08 19.75 -5.86
C PHE A 623 41.11 21.26 -6.13
N SER A 624 42.29 21.80 -6.44
CA SER A 624 42.51 23.24 -6.53
C SER A 624 42.00 23.89 -7.81
N TYR A 625 41.94 23.13 -8.89
CA TYR A 625 41.61 23.64 -10.23
C TYR A 625 40.36 22.99 -10.82
N SER A 626 39.92 21.85 -10.27
CA SER A 626 38.72 21.16 -10.72
C SER A 626 37.50 22.07 -10.58
N PRO A 627 36.72 22.27 -11.66
CA PRO A 627 35.49 23.08 -11.60
C PRO A 627 34.48 22.60 -10.56
N LEU A 628 34.56 21.33 -10.14
CA LEU A 628 33.65 20.73 -9.15
C LEU A 628 34.12 20.87 -7.72
N LEU A 629 35.42 21.05 -7.49
CA LEU A 629 36.05 20.90 -6.16
C LEU A 629 36.79 22.16 -5.71
N SER A 630 37.15 23.06 -6.62
CA SER A 630 37.96 24.25 -6.33
C SER A 630 37.32 25.18 -5.31
N LEU A 631 35.99 25.36 -5.41
CA LEU A 631 35.24 26.16 -4.44
C LEU A 631 35.28 25.53 -3.06
N GLN A 632 34.92 24.25 -2.94
CA GLN A 632 34.89 23.53 -1.66
C GLN A 632 36.27 23.47 -1.05
N ALA A 633 37.31 23.28 -1.86
CA ALA A 633 38.69 23.23 -1.40
C ALA A 633 39.18 24.60 -0.91
N LEU A 634 38.80 25.70 -1.58
CA LEU A 634 39.09 27.05 -1.14
C LEU A 634 38.33 27.43 0.14
N GLU A 635 37.06 27.05 0.25
CA GLU A 635 36.26 27.22 1.47
C GLU A 635 36.93 26.56 2.68
N CYS A 636 37.53 25.37 2.52
CA CYS A 636 38.24 24.71 3.62
C CYS A 636 39.39 25.56 4.18
N VAL A 637 40.12 26.25 3.30
CA VAL A 637 41.21 27.14 3.72
C VAL A 637 40.63 28.38 4.39
N ARG A 638 39.58 28.98 3.83
CA ARG A 638 38.92 30.16 4.42
C ARG A 638 38.34 29.87 5.79
N GLU A 639 37.69 28.72 5.98
CA GLU A 639 37.17 28.30 7.28
C GLU A 639 38.28 28.14 8.33
N LEU A 640 39.49 27.72 7.92
CA LEU A 640 40.65 27.67 8.82
C LEU A 640 41.18 29.07 9.14
N GLU A 641 41.23 29.96 8.14
CA GLU A 641 41.63 31.36 8.34
C GLU A 641 40.68 32.06 9.31
N ASP A 642 39.38 31.85 9.15
CA ASP A 642 38.35 32.42 10.03
C ASP A 642 38.46 31.88 11.47
N ARG A 643 38.80 30.59 11.65
CA ARG A 643 39.02 30.01 12.98
C ARG A 643 40.26 30.58 13.67
N GLU A 644 41.37 30.74 12.95
CA GLU A 644 42.60 31.32 13.50
C GLU A 644 42.39 32.80 13.87
N LEU A 645 41.72 33.57 13.01
CA LEU A 645 41.39 34.98 13.30
C LEU A 645 40.41 35.13 14.47
N ALA A 646 39.45 34.21 14.62
CA ALA A 646 38.53 34.21 15.75
C ALA A 646 39.24 33.86 17.07
N ALA A 647 40.30 33.05 17.03
CA ALA A 647 41.10 32.72 18.20
C ALA A 647 42.06 33.86 18.58
N ASN A 648 42.63 34.55 17.59
CA ASN A 648 43.49 35.70 17.76
C ASN A 648 43.47 36.58 16.50
N GLU A 649 42.99 37.82 16.63
CA GLU A 649 42.84 38.76 15.52
C GLU A 649 44.17 39.07 14.79
N ASP A 650 45.30 38.97 15.49
CA ASP A 650 46.65 39.21 14.95
C ASP A 650 47.37 37.92 14.49
N ALA A 651 46.68 36.77 14.49
CA ALA A 651 47.28 35.47 14.14
C ALA A 651 47.77 35.41 12.70
N ILE A 652 46.98 35.92 11.75
CA ILE A 652 47.31 35.96 10.32
C ILE A 652 47.11 37.37 9.75
N SER A 653 48.05 37.84 8.92
CA SER A 653 47.96 39.15 8.27
C SER A 653 47.51 39.08 6.80
N THR A 654 47.48 37.89 6.21
CA THR A 654 47.14 37.70 4.80
C THR A 654 46.30 36.45 4.61
N ARG A 655 45.18 36.61 3.88
CA ARG A 655 44.29 35.51 3.48
C ARG A 655 44.67 34.99 2.09
N HIS A 656 44.40 33.73 1.83
CA HIS A 656 44.75 33.06 0.59
C HIS A 656 43.79 33.45 -0.54
N ALA A 657 44.34 34.07 -1.61
CA ALA A 657 43.55 34.55 -2.75
C ALA A 657 42.96 33.43 -3.64
N GLY A 658 43.52 32.22 -3.59
CA GLY A 658 43.15 31.11 -4.47
C GLY A 658 43.79 31.20 -5.86
N PRO A 659 43.84 30.11 -6.65
CA PRO A 659 43.62 28.71 -6.27
C PRO A 659 44.76 28.16 -5.40
N VAL A 660 44.46 27.20 -4.52
CA VAL A 660 45.43 26.68 -3.54
C VAL A 660 46.41 25.72 -4.20
N THR A 661 47.70 26.03 -4.26
CA THR A 661 48.76 25.18 -4.82
C THR A 661 49.89 25.04 -3.82
N SER A 662 50.80 24.09 -4.06
CA SER A 662 52.01 23.98 -3.24
C SER A 662 52.80 25.30 -3.19
N ASN A 663 52.88 26.01 -4.32
CA ASN A 663 53.59 27.28 -4.42
C ASN A 663 52.82 28.42 -3.73
N SER A 664 51.50 28.47 -3.84
CA SER A 664 50.72 29.53 -3.21
C SER A 664 50.62 29.36 -1.69
N LEU A 665 50.63 28.12 -1.18
CA LEU A 665 50.73 27.85 0.27
C LEU A 665 52.09 28.26 0.83
N ALA A 666 53.19 28.03 0.09
CA ALA A 666 54.51 28.51 0.50
C ALA A 666 54.55 30.05 0.59
N ARG A 667 54.04 30.73 -0.44
CA ARG A 667 53.91 32.22 -0.43
C ARG A 667 53.01 32.72 0.70
N LEU A 668 51.94 32.01 1.02
CA LEU A 668 51.06 32.36 2.13
C LEU A 668 51.79 32.27 3.47
N ALA A 669 52.57 31.20 3.67
CA ALA A 669 53.37 31.03 4.89
C ALA A 669 54.44 32.14 5.05
N ASP A 670 55.06 32.57 3.95
CA ASP A 670 56.02 33.67 3.92
C ASP A 670 55.36 35.04 4.21
N ALA A 671 54.12 35.23 3.76
CA ALA A 671 53.32 36.46 3.96
C ALA A 671 52.62 36.53 5.33
N ARG A 672 53.05 35.74 6.32
CA ARG A 672 52.41 35.63 7.66
C ARG A 672 50.90 35.30 7.55
N GLY A 673 50.56 34.40 6.63
CA GLY A 673 49.26 33.72 6.58
C GLY A 673 49.30 32.34 7.23
N LEU A 674 48.30 31.50 6.95
CA LEU A 674 48.24 30.13 7.44
C LEU A 674 49.46 29.30 7.01
N ARG A 675 50.00 28.50 7.95
CA ARG A 675 51.10 27.56 7.70
C ARG A 675 50.57 26.14 7.53
N ILE A 676 50.25 25.77 6.30
CA ILE A 676 49.71 24.44 5.95
C ILE A 676 50.56 23.83 4.83
N THR A 677 51.01 22.59 5.00
CA THR A 677 51.73 21.88 3.93
C THR A 677 50.78 21.40 2.83
N TRP A 678 51.31 21.16 1.62
CA TRP A 678 50.51 20.64 0.50
C TRP A 678 49.82 19.30 0.80
N SER A 679 50.45 18.44 1.61
CA SER A 679 49.88 17.16 2.00
C SER A 679 48.75 17.33 3.03
N GLU A 680 48.94 18.19 4.03
CA GLU A 680 47.91 18.50 5.03
C GLU A 680 46.69 19.16 4.39
N TYR A 681 46.89 20.14 3.50
CA TYR A 681 45.80 20.79 2.78
C TYR A 681 44.90 19.77 2.08
N ARG A 682 45.47 18.82 1.34
CA ARG A 682 44.68 17.82 0.62
C ARG A 682 43.93 16.86 1.57
N ILE A 683 44.51 16.54 2.73
CA ILE A 683 43.83 15.73 3.77
C ILE A 683 42.68 16.52 4.40
N ILE A 684 42.88 17.81 4.68
CA ILE A 684 41.85 18.71 5.21
C ILE A 684 40.66 18.76 4.25
N VAL A 685 40.91 18.94 2.95
CA VAL A 685 39.86 18.95 1.92
C VAL A 685 39.09 17.63 1.90
N LEU A 686 39.77 16.49 1.97
CA LEU A 686 39.10 15.18 2.05
C LEU A 686 38.21 15.04 3.30
N ARG A 687 38.69 15.49 4.47
CA ARG A 687 37.89 15.46 5.72
C ARG A 687 36.67 16.38 5.63
N ALA A 688 36.83 17.57 5.04
CA ALA A 688 35.73 18.51 4.86
C ALA A 688 34.67 17.97 3.91
N LEU A 689 35.06 17.30 2.81
CA LEU A 689 34.12 16.61 1.94
C LEU A 689 33.36 15.51 2.70
N GLU A 690 34.04 14.71 3.51
CA GLU A 690 33.41 13.69 4.36
C GLU A 690 32.40 14.30 5.34
N GLY A 691 32.76 15.41 6.01
CA GLY A 691 31.87 16.15 6.92
C GLY A 691 30.65 16.78 6.23
N LYS A 692 30.77 17.17 4.95
CA LYS A 692 29.67 17.70 4.13
C LYS A 692 28.80 16.60 3.47
N GLY A 693 28.97 15.33 3.85
CA GLY A 693 28.21 14.20 3.28
C GLY A 693 28.71 13.71 1.91
N LEU A 694 29.86 14.21 1.45
CA LEU A 694 30.50 13.86 0.17
C LEU A 694 31.65 12.85 0.39
N GLY A 695 31.41 11.83 1.20
CA GLY A 695 32.43 10.86 1.65
C GLY A 695 32.94 9.88 0.60
N GLY A 696 32.36 9.86 -0.61
CA GLY A 696 32.73 8.89 -1.64
C GLY A 696 34.13 9.11 -2.21
N ILE A 697 34.50 10.35 -2.51
CA ILE A 697 35.86 10.71 -2.96
C ILE A 697 36.90 10.32 -1.89
N PRO A 698 36.76 10.74 -0.61
CA PRO A 698 37.63 10.27 0.48
C PRO A 698 37.71 8.75 0.59
N SER A 699 36.57 8.04 0.55
CA SER A 699 36.51 6.58 0.65
C SER A 699 37.31 5.89 -0.46
N LEU A 700 37.15 6.34 -1.71
CA LEU A 700 37.90 5.80 -2.86
C LEU A 700 39.40 6.05 -2.73
N MET A 701 39.79 7.26 -2.33
CA MET A 701 41.19 7.63 -2.12
C MET A 701 41.83 6.78 -1.01
N LYS A 702 41.16 6.63 0.14
CA LYS A 702 41.58 5.78 1.26
C LYS A 702 41.73 4.31 0.83
N ASN A 703 40.81 3.82 0.01
CA ASN A 703 40.83 2.43 -0.47
C ASN A 703 41.83 2.19 -1.61
N THR A 704 42.42 3.21 -2.24
CA THR A 704 43.29 3.04 -3.42
C THR A 704 44.71 3.52 -3.23
N MET A 705 44.92 4.59 -2.46
CA MET A 705 46.23 5.18 -2.24
C MET A 705 46.91 4.57 -1.01
N LYS A 706 48.04 3.86 -1.22
CA LYS A 706 48.84 3.25 -0.14
C LYS A 706 49.22 4.25 0.97
N VAL A 707 49.55 5.49 0.59
CA VAL A 707 49.93 6.59 1.51
C VAL A 707 48.77 6.97 2.45
N LEU A 708 47.53 6.84 1.99
CA LEU A 708 46.34 7.13 2.80
C LEU A 708 45.85 5.88 3.56
N MET A 709 46.17 4.68 3.08
CA MET A 709 45.84 3.42 3.77
C MET A 709 46.59 3.22 5.09
N SER A 710 47.84 3.67 5.19
CA SER A 710 48.66 3.55 6.40
C SER A 710 48.26 4.51 7.51
N SER A 711 47.50 5.56 7.18
CA SER A 711 47.04 6.58 8.13
C SER A 711 45.71 6.22 8.81
N LYS A 712 45.27 4.94 8.73
CA LYS A 712 43.98 4.43 9.23
C LYS A 712 43.71 4.68 10.72
N ASN A 713 44.74 4.97 11.53
CA ASN A 713 44.64 5.15 12.98
C ASN A 713 45.18 6.51 13.50
N ALA A 714 45.46 7.48 12.62
CA ALA A 714 45.91 8.82 13.02
C ALA A 714 44.96 9.93 12.51
N ILE A 715 43.71 9.58 12.21
CA ILE A 715 42.68 10.44 11.62
C ILE A 715 41.36 10.23 12.33
#